data_AF-A0A6G1L3Y4-F1
#
_entry.id   AF-A0A6G1L3Y4-F1
#
_cell.length_a   1.000
_cell.length_b   1.000
_cell.length_c   1.000
_cell.angle_alpha   90.00
_cell.angle_beta   90.00
_cell.angle_gamma   90.00
#
_symmetry.space_group_name_H-M   'P 1'
#
loop_
_entity.id
_entity.type
_entity.pdbx_description
1 polymer ?
#
loop_
_entity_poly.entity_id
_entity_poly.type
_entity_poly.pdbx_seq_one_letter_code
_entity_poly.pdbx_strand_id
1 'polypeptide(L)'
;MAAPALDQTDDLAPFETTVCARLTDEIRQFIRGEDERHQPLHSPSACSFRSLDVAIRHVATTIRYNAKWFEPNGLATLLLACLQAATLSSSSADIHAALVLIDTIGIYSLLVPSVLLPVTRFLSYAYYQGTRANRLKRLTRSAWNVSLHILQTGYKEHIIAALAHILREDLDLFDHRTGFAYTMGALMLVTDEILPRQGEVPEVKVTYLVYTLKSTAKSRDDLIREYITRIINSILDDDKKMESLGQAAAYDTLICVIERLVQSCPLHAASHEILRRLDRWICKFEWRLLEETAWLLVRCNRALTPTLQRAIFDGWQQALLNDPSWTKAHERAIKGLCKSGLYLYELGHVVEKSLQVFITTEDSATLDSALGKLIKIISKSTTVPAAALIMGEELVRAFKNCLQLFVPYWKRAMLFGTMCSIADRSPDAAKMLFRLRSDVRGSLYFAAGPAESVSHNGIKNAMSVYDSWPLPVGRWHEVISAVVAGGAVTWEAYDCFLTRLPGVLSNHKMFDGKLDLIKSLLSTVCGHLENGSYPHPPAATGLSRYYVVTHLIRILTTVTSYHRRLDKQEILRVVSLFNTSAGSGDHVVSKNCIHAIAVCCAEIPDIMSSYMDDVVDKMSKMVTQRFLAIHVLQFLAGLSRLPALHRNFTQHDYKKIFAVCFSYLQSTRGSKPTAIERKPTPNSEGSSTTHVEEALPEYVYALAHHLITFWYMSLMQQDREGLKPYITSGLVHTDDSGKETIEDQGVVTIDMMDRVDAECDYAVMPSYDPFASIDGRLVERHVLAGLLLIAIKTSYRTGKSLVTVRRPSGTSQRVIGKDRANVTVDSDKASYIPATRHDPQGCVYGLISIPKRSSSLAYAKPVELPENDAVRRAVEFIDRTSALDSHKAGVLYIGERQVTEDRIFHNISGSPDYREFLNDLGTLEQLKGATFNTQGLDKADDMDGTHTYVWHTRVMEMVFHITTMMPNHDDPRQNTAMKKRHIGNDHVNIVFNNSGTHLDFGALYSLFPGQFTHVYIVITPSARTSFVESRTENVNVDKRDCFYGVQVVARPDYPNISPAAEEKMMSGASLAGFVRNLALNECIISLMWTSRNESTEYPSSWRSRLHQIRRLRERYGGQK
;
A
#
# COMPACT_ATOMS: atom_id res chain seq x y z
N MET A 1 -42.05 21.14 106.09
CA MET A 1 -41.39 19.97 106.72
C MET A 1 -41.83 18.73 105.97
N ALA A 2 -40.88 17.85 105.63
CA ALA A 2 -40.99 16.51 105.03
C ALA A 2 -42.33 16.03 104.41
N ALA A 3 -42.32 15.70 103.10
CA ALA A 3 -43.16 14.68 102.42
C ALA A 3 -42.69 14.51 100.94
N PRO A 4 -42.89 13.35 100.29
CA PRO A 4 -42.38 13.05 98.95
C PRO A 4 -43.22 13.73 97.87
N ALA A 5 -42.59 14.28 96.82
CA ALA A 5 -43.30 14.81 95.66
C ALA A 5 -43.75 13.62 94.77
N LEU A 6 -45.00 13.22 94.97
CA LEU A 6 -45.78 12.33 94.13
C LEU A 6 -46.02 12.92 92.73
N ASP A 7 -46.19 12.02 91.76
CA ASP A 7 -46.62 12.24 90.37
C ASP A 7 -47.60 13.41 90.18
N GLN A 8 -47.23 14.34 89.29
CA GLN A 8 -48.13 15.38 88.74
C GLN A 8 -48.11 15.37 87.21
N THR A 9 -48.17 14.20 86.57
CA THR A 9 -48.33 14.11 85.10
C THR A 9 -49.76 13.81 84.66
N ASP A 10 -50.66 13.49 85.60
CA ASP A 10 -51.93 12.83 85.28
C ASP A 10 -53.18 13.73 85.40
N ASP A 11 -53.05 15.01 85.76
CA ASP A 11 -54.22 15.90 85.92
C ASP A 11 -53.97 17.28 85.30
N LEU A 12 -54.08 17.35 83.97
CA LEU A 12 -54.18 18.62 83.24
C LEU A 12 -55.66 18.98 83.07
N ALA A 13 -56.07 20.11 83.63
CA ALA A 13 -57.44 20.61 83.51
C ALA A 13 -57.79 20.98 82.04
N PRO A 14 -59.07 20.89 81.63
CA PRO A 14 -59.52 21.28 80.30
C PRO A 14 -59.15 22.74 79.97
N PHE A 15 -58.37 22.98 78.91
CA PHE A 15 -58.08 24.31 78.31
C PHE A 15 -57.03 25.23 78.98
N GLU A 16 -55.83 24.74 79.33
CA GLU A 16 -54.66 25.64 79.46
C GLU A 16 -53.92 25.83 78.12
N THR A 17 -54.21 26.93 77.41
CA THR A 17 -53.43 27.37 76.23
C THR A 17 -51.97 27.73 76.55
N THR A 18 -51.64 27.86 77.84
CA THR A 18 -50.31 28.22 78.36
C THR A 18 -49.32 27.05 78.39
N VAL A 19 -49.76 25.79 78.40
CA VAL A 19 -48.87 24.62 78.54
C VAL A 19 -47.99 24.43 77.31
N CYS A 20 -48.54 24.54 76.10
CA CYS A 20 -47.75 24.52 74.87
C CYS A 20 -46.74 25.67 74.83
N ALA A 21 -47.14 26.88 75.21
CA ALA A 21 -46.27 28.05 75.22
C ALA A 21 -45.11 27.87 76.22
N ARG A 22 -45.41 27.43 77.45
CA ARG A 22 -44.42 27.17 78.50
C ARG A 22 -43.42 26.09 78.08
N LEU A 23 -43.90 24.94 77.60
CA LEU A 23 -43.03 23.86 77.14
C LEU A 23 -42.21 24.27 75.91
N THR A 24 -42.77 25.10 75.02
CA THR A 24 -42.05 25.63 73.85
C THR A 24 -40.93 26.56 74.27
N ASP A 25 -41.18 27.45 75.24
CA ASP A 25 -40.18 28.37 75.76
C ASP A 25 -39.06 27.63 76.51
N GLU A 26 -39.39 26.60 77.29
CA GLU A 26 -38.41 25.72 77.93
C GLU A 26 -37.52 24.99 76.91
N ILE A 27 -38.09 24.49 75.81
CA ILE A 27 -37.32 23.86 74.72
C ILE A 27 -36.46 24.88 73.97
N ARG A 28 -36.97 26.10 73.72
CA ARG A 28 -36.21 27.16 73.05
C ARG A 28 -34.99 27.63 73.83
N GLN A 29 -34.97 27.48 75.15
CA GLN A 29 -33.78 27.76 75.96
C GLN A 29 -32.57 26.88 75.56
N PHE A 30 -32.81 25.66 75.05
CA PHE A 30 -31.75 24.79 74.52
C PHE A 30 -31.27 25.15 73.11
N ILE A 31 -31.95 26.07 72.41
CA ILE A 31 -31.60 26.53 71.05
C ILE A 31 -30.66 27.74 71.09
N ARG A 32 -30.66 28.54 72.18
CA ARG A 32 -29.83 29.76 72.30
C ARG A 32 -28.35 29.40 72.42
N GLY A 33 -27.53 29.94 71.52
CA GLY A 33 -26.09 29.67 71.43
C GLY A 33 -25.28 30.21 72.62
N GLU A 34 -24.06 29.71 72.78
CA GLU A 34 -23.13 30.10 73.87
C GLU A 34 -22.78 31.60 73.88
N ASP A 35 -22.93 32.32 72.76
CA ASP A 35 -22.55 33.73 72.62
C ASP A 35 -23.59 34.76 73.13
N GLU A 36 -24.83 34.38 73.46
CA GLU A 36 -25.86 35.30 73.97
C GLU A 36 -26.06 35.22 75.50
N ARG A 37 -25.13 34.63 76.25
CA ARG A 37 -25.18 34.63 77.73
C ARG A 37 -24.81 35.98 78.36
N HIS A 38 -24.49 36.99 77.55
CA HIS A 38 -24.03 38.31 77.99
C HIS A 38 -24.83 39.47 77.36
N GLN A 39 -26.15 39.49 77.55
CA GLN A 39 -26.91 40.74 77.60
C GLN A 39 -27.88 40.71 78.78
N PRO A 40 -27.92 41.74 79.64
CA PRO A 40 -28.87 41.78 80.74
C PRO A 40 -30.17 42.43 80.26
N LEU A 41 -31.31 41.76 80.45
CA LEU A 41 -32.46 42.29 81.21
C LEU A 41 -33.66 41.31 81.23
N HIS A 42 -34.21 41.19 82.44
CA HIS A 42 -35.45 40.56 82.89
C HIS A 42 -35.55 39.02 82.99
N SER A 43 -35.32 38.53 84.23
CA SER A 43 -35.86 37.32 84.87
C SER A 43 -35.59 35.95 84.22
N PRO A 44 -34.64 35.14 84.74
CA PRO A 44 -34.46 33.76 84.31
C PRO A 44 -35.42 32.83 85.09
N SER A 45 -36.42 32.26 84.43
CA SER A 45 -36.94 30.95 84.82
C SER A 45 -35.88 29.92 84.41
N ALA A 46 -35.13 29.40 85.39
CA ALA A 46 -34.15 28.35 85.17
C ALA A 46 -34.81 27.17 84.42
N CYS A 47 -34.16 26.67 83.37
CA CYS A 47 -34.60 25.47 82.68
C CYS A 47 -34.83 24.34 83.69
N SER A 48 -36.06 23.83 83.79
CA SER A 48 -36.42 22.80 84.78
C SER A 48 -35.79 21.43 84.48
N PHE A 49 -35.32 21.23 83.24
CA PHE A 49 -34.77 19.97 82.76
C PHE A 49 -33.24 20.00 82.63
N ARG A 50 -32.59 18.88 83.00
CA ARG A 50 -31.12 18.73 82.98
C ARG A 50 -30.53 18.49 81.59
N SER A 51 -31.33 18.00 80.65
CA SER A 51 -30.91 17.68 79.29
C SER A 51 -32.10 17.73 78.32
N LEU A 52 -31.81 17.95 77.04
CA LEU A 52 -32.81 18.09 75.99
C LEU A 52 -33.62 16.80 75.78
N ASP A 53 -33.00 15.62 75.81
CA ASP A 53 -33.70 14.33 75.73
C ASP A 53 -34.74 14.13 76.84
N VAL A 54 -34.44 14.55 78.07
CA VAL A 54 -35.37 14.44 79.21
C VAL A 54 -36.54 15.41 79.03
N ALA A 55 -36.27 16.64 78.58
CA ALA A 55 -37.30 17.62 78.27
C ALA A 55 -38.23 17.13 77.16
N ILE A 56 -37.69 16.63 76.04
CA ILE A 56 -38.49 16.12 74.91
C ILE A 56 -39.28 14.86 75.30
N ARG A 57 -38.72 13.94 76.10
CA ARG A 57 -39.48 12.77 76.60
C ARG A 57 -40.60 13.19 77.53
N HIS A 58 -40.37 14.19 78.39
CA HIS A 58 -41.42 14.73 79.25
C HIS A 58 -42.56 15.31 78.41
N VAL A 59 -42.24 16.10 77.39
CA VAL A 59 -43.24 16.60 76.41
C VAL A 59 -44.01 15.44 75.76
N ALA A 60 -43.33 14.38 75.32
CA ALA A 60 -43.98 13.20 74.73
C ALA A 60 -44.91 12.48 75.72
N THR A 61 -44.50 12.29 76.98
CA THR A 61 -45.36 11.68 78.01
C THR A 61 -46.58 12.52 78.33
N THR A 62 -46.41 13.85 78.42
CA THR A 62 -47.53 14.77 78.69
C THR A 62 -48.55 14.74 77.56
N ILE A 63 -48.10 14.70 76.30
CA ILE A 63 -48.97 14.55 75.14
C ILE A 63 -49.66 13.18 75.13
N ARG A 64 -48.94 12.10 75.46
CA ARG A 64 -49.49 10.73 75.47
C ARG A 64 -50.73 10.61 76.36
N TYR A 65 -50.70 11.20 77.57
CA TYR A 65 -51.80 11.11 78.52
C TYR A 65 -52.89 12.18 78.31
N ASN A 66 -52.56 13.31 77.67
CA ASN A 66 -53.45 14.48 77.58
C ASN A 66 -53.75 14.97 76.15
N ALA A 67 -53.55 14.12 75.13
CA ALA A 67 -53.58 14.50 73.71
C ALA A 67 -54.86 15.24 73.23
N LYS A 68 -56.02 14.98 73.85
CA LYS A 68 -57.31 15.62 73.51
C LYS A 68 -57.38 17.12 73.85
N TRP A 69 -56.51 17.60 74.74
CA TRP A 69 -56.57 18.94 75.33
C TRP A 69 -55.62 19.95 74.68
N PHE A 70 -54.80 19.52 73.72
CA PHE A 70 -53.82 20.37 73.06
C PHE A 70 -54.39 21.06 71.81
N GLU A 71 -54.20 22.38 71.70
CA GLU A 71 -54.54 23.13 70.49
C GLU A 71 -53.61 22.73 69.33
N PRO A 72 -54.14 22.42 68.13
CA PRO A 72 -53.33 21.99 66.98
C PRO A 72 -52.17 22.93 66.61
N ASN A 73 -52.38 24.25 66.68
CA ASN A 73 -51.35 25.25 66.35
C ASN A 73 -50.27 25.39 67.43
N GLY A 74 -50.67 25.31 68.71
CA GLY A 74 -49.74 25.29 69.84
C GLY A 74 -48.87 24.04 69.84
N LEU A 75 -49.48 22.88 69.55
CA LEU A 75 -48.77 21.61 69.40
C LEU A 75 -47.80 21.61 68.22
N ALA A 76 -48.20 22.20 67.08
CA ALA A 76 -47.33 22.39 65.93
C ALA A 76 -46.09 23.22 66.27
N THR A 77 -46.27 24.34 66.99
CA THR A 77 -45.16 25.23 67.39
C THR A 77 -44.19 24.54 68.34
N LEU A 78 -44.72 23.78 69.31
CA LEU A 78 -43.94 22.99 70.25
C LEU A 78 -43.13 21.89 69.54
N LEU A 79 -43.78 21.13 68.65
CA LEU A 79 -43.13 20.10 67.85
C LEU A 79 -41.99 20.69 67.02
N LEU A 80 -42.22 21.79 66.30
CA LEU A 80 -41.19 22.45 65.50
C LEU A 80 -39.99 22.91 66.34
N ALA A 81 -40.22 23.46 67.54
CA ALA A 81 -39.15 23.84 68.46
C ALA A 81 -38.34 22.62 68.93
N CYS A 82 -39.00 21.50 69.26
CA CYS A 82 -38.31 20.26 69.63
C CYS A 82 -37.47 19.69 68.48
N LEU A 83 -38.00 19.69 67.25
CA LEU A 83 -37.28 19.21 66.07
C LEU A 83 -36.07 20.11 65.75
N GLN A 84 -36.23 21.42 65.88
CA GLN A 84 -35.13 22.36 65.68
C GLN A 84 -34.02 22.16 66.73
N ALA A 85 -34.37 22.06 68.02
CA ALA A 85 -33.42 21.79 69.09
C ALA A 85 -32.69 20.45 68.89
N ALA A 86 -33.42 19.39 68.53
CA ALA A 86 -32.85 18.07 68.29
C ALA A 86 -31.94 18.01 67.04
N THR A 87 -32.23 18.83 66.02
CA THR A 87 -31.38 18.93 64.82
C THR A 87 -30.07 19.65 65.12
N LEU A 88 -30.11 20.67 65.99
CA LEU A 88 -28.92 21.41 66.44
C LEU A 88 -28.07 20.58 67.42
N SER A 89 -28.68 19.64 68.14
CA SER A 89 -27.96 18.70 69.00
C SER A 89 -27.20 17.64 68.19
N SER A 90 -26.01 17.28 68.67
CA SER A 90 -25.22 16.15 68.15
C SER A 90 -25.46 14.83 68.90
N SER A 91 -26.34 14.84 69.91
CA SER A 91 -26.65 13.68 70.74
C SER A 91 -27.68 12.76 70.09
N SER A 92 -27.33 11.48 69.93
CA SER A 92 -28.25 10.45 69.45
C SER A 92 -29.47 10.22 70.37
N ALA A 93 -29.33 10.54 71.67
CA ALA A 93 -30.43 10.41 72.64
C ALA A 93 -31.50 11.50 72.42
N ASP A 94 -31.09 12.71 72.05
CA ASP A 94 -31.99 13.83 71.77
C ASP A 94 -32.75 13.58 70.46
N ILE A 95 -32.05 13.09 69.43
CA ILE A 95 -32.67 12.71 68.15
C ILE A 95 -33.68 11.58 68.36
N HIS A 96 -33.34 10.56 69.15
CA HIS A 96 -34.26 9.46 69.45
C HIS A 96 -35.48 9.93 70.26
N ALA A 97 -35.30 10.81 71.24
CA ALA A 97 -36.41 11.39 71.99
C ALA A 97 -37.37 12.16 71.08
N ALA A 98 -36.84 12.92 70.11
CA ALA A 98 -37.66 13.63 69.11
C ALA A 98 -38.40 12.67 68.15
N LEU A 99 -37.80 11.54 67.77
CA LEU A 99 -38.48 10.49 67.00
C LEU A 99 -39.66 9.89 67.78
N VAL A 100 -39.46 9.61 69.08
CA VAL A 100 -40.52 9.09 69.96
C VAL A 100 -41.64 10.14 70.14
N LEU A 101 -41.29 11.42 70.22
CA LEU A 101 -42.27 12.51 70.26
C LEU A 101 -43.13 12.54 68.98
N ILE A 102 -42.52 12.44 67.80
CA ILE A 102 -43.25 12.38 66.52
C ILE A 102 -44.19 11.17 66.50
N ASP A 103 -43.72 9.99 66.90
CA ASP A 103 -44.52 8.75 66.93
C ASP A 103 -45.70 8.89 67.91
N THR A 104 -45.45 9.47 69.08
CA THR A 104 -46.49 9.71 70.09
C THR A 104 -47.56 10.67 69.59
N ILE A 105 -47.16 11.77 68.93
CA ILE A 105 -48.13 12.70 68.33
C ILE A 105 -48.89 12.02 67.20
N GLY A 106 -48.22 11.21 66.36
CA GLY A 106 -48.85 10.47 65.27
C GLY A 106 -49.85 9.39 65.73
N ILE A 107 -49.65 8.80 66.92
CA ILE A 107 -50.53 7.78 67.50
C ILE A 107 -51.70 8.41 68.27
N TYR A 108 -51.43 9.41 69.09
CA TYR A 108 -52.40 9.92 70.08
C TYR A 108 -53.07 11.24 69.66
N SER A 109 -52.56 11.98 68.67
CA SER A 109 -53.08 13.28 68.23
C SER A 109 -53.10 13.43 66.70
N LEU A 110 -53.52 14.61 66.21
CA LEU A 110 -53.59 14.92 64.78
C LEU A 110 -52.38 15.77 64.36
N LEU A 111 -51.53 15.24 63.47
CA LEU A 111 -50.47 16.02 62.84
C LEU A 111 -51.07 17.05 61.87
N VAL A 112 -50.87 18.34 62.15
CA VAL A 112 -51.31 19.42 61.25
C VAL A 112 -50.51 19.34 59.94
N PRO A 113 -51.15 19.44 58.76
CA PRO A 113 -50.45 19.32 57.47
C PRO A 113 -49.26 20.28 57.28
N SER A 114 -49.30 21.47 57.89
CA SER A 114 -48.21 22.46 57.83
C SER A 114 -46.91 22.00 58.48
N VAL A 115 -46.95 20.99 59.36
CA VAL A 115 -45.79 20.47 60.10
C VAL A 115 -45.18 19.24 59.45
N LEU A 116 -45.85 18.63 58.46
CA LEU A 116 -45.42 17.40 57.82
C LEU A 116 -44.07 17.56 57.09
N LEU A 117 -43.84 18.66 56.37
CA LEU A 117 -42.56 18.89 55.69
C LEU A 117 -41.37 19.00 56.67
N PRO A 118 -41.42 19.81 57.74
CA PRO A 118 -40.41 19.82 58.79
C PRO A 118 -40.21 18.46 59.49
N VAL A 119 -41.28 17.71 59.73
CA VAL A 119 -41.21 16.34 60.29
C VAL A 119 -40.48 15.41 59.32
N THR A 120 -40.83 15.42 58.04
CA THR A 120 -40.16 14.60 57.01
C THR A 120 -38.68 14.97 56.84
N ARG A 121 -38.32 16.26 56.94
CA ARG A 121 -36.91 16.71 56.99
C ARG A 121 -36.19 16.10 58.19
N PHE A 122 -36.80 16.16 59.37
CA PHE A 122 -36.20 15.58 60.57
C PHE A 122 -36.08 14.06 60.52
N LEU A 123 -37.08 13.34 60.00
CA LEU A 123 -37.03 11.89 59.80
C LEU A 123 -35.89 11.52 58.84
N SER A 124 -35.74 12.26 57.75
CA SER A 124 -34.64 12.10 56.79
C SER A 124 -33.28 12.35 57.47
N TYR A 125 -33.16 13.44 58.23
CA TYR A 125 -31.97 13.75 59.03
C TYR A 125 -31.60 12.65 60.01
N ALA A 126 -32.56 12.19 60.81
CA ALA A 126 -32.35 11.15 61.81
C ALA A 126 -31.95 9.82 61.18
N TYR A 127 -32.58 9.47 60.04
CA TYR A 127 -32.22 8.28 59.27
C TYR A 127 -30.77 8.35 58.77
N TYR A 128 -30.37 9.48 58.18
CA TYR A 128 -29.00 9.72 57.73
C TYR A 128 -27.98 9.70 58.88
N GLN A 129 -28.27 10.35 60.03
CA GLN A 129 -27.34 10.34 61.16
C GLN A 129 -27.16 8.93 61.75
N GLY A 130 -28.21 8.10 61.72
CA GLY A 130 -28.15 6.72 62.19
C GLY A 130 -27.25 5.81 61.35
N THR A 131 -27.07 6.12 60.06
CA THR A 131 -26.27 5.29 59.13
C THR A 131 -24.78 5.65 59.13
N ARG A 132 -24.36 6.76 59.76
CA ARG A 132 -22.95 7.19 59.83
C ARG A 132 -22.05 6.31 60.71
N ALA A 133 -22.63 5.55 61.65
CA ALA A 133 -21.86 4.68 62.54
C ALA A 133 -22.64 3.41 62.94
N ASN A 134 -21.98 2.25 62.95
CA ASN A 134 -22.60 0.96 63.31
C ASN A 134 -23.28 0.95 64.69
N ARG A 135 -22.80 1.76 65.64
CA ARG A 135 -23.38 1.89 66.99
C ARG A 135 -24.76 2.58 66.99
N LEU A 136 -25.13 3.25 65.90
CA LEU A 136 -26.38 4.02 65.76
C LEU A 136 -27.44 3.33 64.88
N LYS A 137 -27.27 2.07 64.49
CA LYS A 137 -28.27 1.29 63.71
C LYS A 137 -29.66 1.25 64.36
N ARG A 138 -29.72 1.30 65.71
CA ARG A 138 -31.00 1.39 66.44
C ARG A 138 -31.75 2.68 66.12
N LEU A 139 -31.05 3.78 65.88
CA LEU A 139 -31.62 5.07 65.49
C LEU A 139 -32.23 4.99 64.08
N THR A 140 -31.54 4.37 63.11
CA THR A 140 -32.06 4.14 61.75
C THR A 140 -33.34 3.30 61.78
N ARG A 141 -33.36 2.20 62.55
CA ARG A 141 -34.57 1.37 62.71
C ARG A 141 -35.70 2.15 63.38
N SER A 142 -35.40 2.98 64.38
CA SER A 142 -36.39 3.85 65.02
C SER A 142 -36.95 4.87 64.03
N ALA A 143 -36.10 5.55 63.26
CA ALA A 143 -36.51 6.56 62.28
C ALA A 143 -37.39 5.94 61.17
N TRP A 144 -37.04 4.74 60.71
CA TRP A 144 -37.88 4.00 59.76
C TRP A 144 -39.21 3.57 60.35
N ASN A 145 -39.24 2.99 61.56
CA ASN A 145 -40.48 2.55 62.20
C ASN A 145 -41.47 3.72 62.37
N VAL A 146 -40.98 4.88 62.82
CA VAL A 146 -41.79 6.10 62.92
C VAL A 146 -42.25 6.55 61.53
N SER A 147 -41.38 6.52 60.52
CA SER A 147 -41.76 6.84 59.14
C SER A 147 -42.84 5.89 58.62
N LEU A 148 -42.73 4.59 58.90
CA LEU A 148 -43.68 3.55 58.51
C LEU A 148 -45.04 3.75 59.19
N HIS A 149 -45.07 4.03 60.50
CA HIS A 149 -46.31 4.33 61.21
C HIS A 149 -47.04 5.53 60.59
N ILE A 150 -46.33 6.62 60.27
CA ILE A 150 -46.97 7.77 59.65
C ILE A 150 -47.38 7.46 58.19
N LEU A 151 -46.61 6.65 57.44
CA LEU A 151 -46.99 6.19 56.10
C LEU A 151 -48.22 5.26 56.10
N GLN A 152 -48.50 4.57 57.21
CA GLN A 152 -49.70 3.76 57.41
C GLN A 152 -50.93 4.60 57.84
N THR A 153 -50.72 5.85 58.24
CA THR A 153 -51.82 6.79 58.55
C THR A 153 -52.37 7.46 57.28
N GLY A 154 -53.47 8.23 57.42
CA GLY A 154 -54.07 9.00 56.32
C GLY A 154 -53.15 10.04 55.65
N TYR A 155 -51.95 10.31 56.19
CA TYR A 155 -50.99 11.29 55.69
C TYR A 155 -50.02 10.75 54.63
N LYS A 156 -50.19 9.51 54.17
CA LYS A 156 -49.30 8.85 53.21
C LYS A 156 -48.92 9.68 51.98
N GLU A 157 -49.89 10.31 51.32
CA GLU A 157 -49.65 11.11 50.11
C GLU A 157 -48.87 12.39 50.43
N HIS A 158 -49.10 12.96 51.61
CA HIS A 158 -48.45 14.19 52.06
C HIS A 158 -46.98 13.96 52.42
N ILE A 159 -46.62 12.81 53.00
CA ILE A 159 -45.21 12.46 53.27
C ILE A 159 -44.47 12.17 51.98
N ILE A 160 -45.08 11.45 51.04
CA ILE A 160 -44.48 11.19 49.72
C ILE A 160 -44.27 12.52 48.99
N ALA A 161 -45.23 13.44 49.05
CA ALA A 161 -45.09 14.80 48.50
C ALA A 161 -44.01 15.63 49.23
N ALA A 162 -43.88 15.49 50.56
CA ALA A 162 -42.84 16.16 51.34
C ALA A 162 -41.43 15.62 51.03
N LEU A 163 -41.27 14.30 50.88
CA LEU A 163 -40.01 13.70 50.42
C LEU A 163 -39.65 14.19 49.02
N ALA A 164 -40.62 14.24 48.11
CA ALA A 164 -40.44 14.81 46.78
C ALA A 164 -40.07 16.30 46.81
N HIS A 165 -40.65 17.09 47.71
CA HIS A 165 -40.31 18.50 47.93
C HIS A 165 -38.87 18.67 48.41
N ILE A 166 -38.41 17.83 49.35
CA ILE A 166 -37.00 17.84 49.83
C ILE A 166 -36.05 17.56 48.66
N LEU A 167 -36.36 16.55 47.83
CA LEU A 167 -35.55 16.24 46.65
C LEU A 167 -35.62 17.36 45.59
N ARG A 168 -36.74 18.07 45.44
CA ARG A 168 -36.92 19.06 44.37
C ARG A 168 -36.42 20.47 44.70
N GLU A 169 -36.67 20.97 45.90
CA GLU A 169 -36.57 22.41 46.23
C GLU A 169 -35.48 22.74 47.25
N ASP A 170 -35.08 21.81 48.13
CA ASP A 170 -34.05 22.07 49.15
C ASP A 170 -32.61 22.01 48.60
N LEU A 171 -32.44 22.14 47.28
CA LEU A 171 -31.12 22.17 46.63
C LEU A 171 -30.30 23.41 47.02
N ASP A 172 -30.93 24.54 47.27
CA ASP A 172 -30.21 25.76 47.65
C ASP A 172 -29.70 25.72 49.11
N LEU A 173 -30.17 24.73 49.90
CA LEU A 173 -29.70 24.47 51.26
C LEU A 173 -28.51 23.50 51.32
N PHE A 174 -28.03 23.00 50.17
CA PHE A 174 -26.93 22.01 50.11
C PHE A 174 -25.63 22.50 50.74
N ASP A 175 -25.37 23.81 50.73
CA ASP A 175 -24.18 24.40 51.33
C ASP A 175 -24.19 24.30 52.87
N HIS A 176 -25.34 24.00 53.48
CA HIS A 176 -25.46 23.73 54.91
C HIS A 176 -25.41 22.23 55.22
N ARG A 177 -24.64 21.86 56.26
CA ARG A 177 -24.48 20.48 56.75
C ARG A 177 -25.81 19.76 57.03
N THR A 178 -26.83 20.51 57.43
CA THR A 178 -28.18 20.01 57.71
C THR A 178 -28.99 19.77 56.43
N GLY A 179 -28.89 20.65 55.43
CA GLY A 179 -29.54 20.50 54.13
C GLY A 179 -29.06 19.26 53.38
N PHE A 180 -27.75 19.00 53.38
CA PHE A 180 -27.19 17.76 52.83
C PHE A 180 -27.77 16.51 53.51
N ALA A 181 -27.88 16.53 54.84
CA ALA A 181 -28.40 15.41 55.62
C ALA A 181 -29.90 15.15 55.35
N TYR A 182 -30.70 16.20 55.12
CA TYR A 182 -32.11 16.04 54.71
C TYR A 182 -32.21 15.34 53.36
N THR A 183 -31.48 15.84 52.35
CA THR A 183 -31.57 15.29 51.00
C THR A 183 -30.99 13.89 50.90
N MET A 184 -29.85 13.63 51.55
CA MET A 184 -29.26 12.30 51.60
C MET A 184 -30.16 11.31 52.35
N GLY A 185 -30.69 11.71 53.50
CA GLY A 185 -31.63 10.90 54.26
C GLY A 185 -32.89 10.55 53.48
N ALA A 186 -33.44 11.52 52.74
CA ALA A 186 -34.60 11.30 51.87
C ALA A 186 -34.28 10.31 50.74
N LEU A 187 -33.12 10.45 50.08
CA LEU A 187 -32.67 9.50 49.06
C LEU A 187 -32.47 8.09 49.62
N MET A 188 -31.86 7.96 50.80
CA MET A 188 -31.64 6.67 51.45
C MET A 188 -32.97 6.01 51.86
N LEU A 189 -33.91 6.77 52.45
CA LEU A 189 -35.25 6.27 52.78
C LEU A 189 -36.00 5.77 51.53
N VAL A 190 -35.93 6.54 50.44
CA VAL A 190 -36.55 6.15 49.16
C VAL A 190 -35.89 4.89 48.59
N THR A 191 -34.55 4.81 48.63
CA THR A 191 -33.77 3.72 48.01
C THR A 191 -33.82 2.41 48.81
N ASP A 192 -33.60 2.49 50.12
CA ASP A 192 -33.36 1.32 50.96
C ASP A 192 -34.65 0.73 51.56
N GLU A 193 -35.70 1.55 51.73
CA GLU A 193 -36.91 1.14 52.46
C GLU A 193 -38.20 1.24 51.63
N ILE A 194 -38.43 2.35 50.91
CA ILE A 194 -39.69 2.59 50.18
C ILE A 194 -39.75 1.83 48.83
N LEU A 195 -38.71 1.90 48.01
CA LEU A 195 -38.68 1.21 46.70
C LEU A 195 -38.65 -0.33 46.80
N PRO A 196 -37.93 -0.96 47.76
CA PRO A 196 -37.88 -2.42 47.85
C PRO A 196 -39.14 -3.08 48.45
N ARG A 197 -39.95 -2.34 49.23
CA ARG A 197 -41.14 -2.87 49.94
C ARG A 197 -42.48 -2.45 49.32
N GLN A 198 -42.51 -2.27 47.99
CA GLN A 198 -43.74 -1.95 47.26
C GLN A 198 -44.78 -3.07 47.46
N GLY A 199 -45.89 -2.74 48.12
CA GLY A 199 -46.92 -3.69 48.56
C GLY A 199 -47.29 -3.55 50.04
N GLU A 200 -46.33 -3.21 50.89
CA GLU A 200 -46.55 -2.91 52.33
C GLU A 200 -46.66 -1.40 52.60
N VAL A 201 -46.10 -0.59 51.71
CA VAL A 201 -46.05 0.88 51.78
C VAL A 201 -46.80 1.46 50.55
N PRO A 202 -47.48 2.62 50.69
CA PRO A 202 -48.17 3.27 49.58
C PRO A 202 -47.29 3.46 48.33
N GLU A 203 -47.86 3.16 47.17
CA GLU A 203 -47.14 3.15 45.90
C GLU A 203 -46.67 4.56 45.51
N VAL A 204 -45.34 4.74 45.45
CA VAL A 204 -44.74 5.94 44.85
C VAL A 204 -44.78 5.78 43.34
N LYS A 205 -45.59 6.60 42.67
CA LYS A 205 -45.64 6.66 41.21
C LYS A 205 -44.24 6.94 40.65
N VAL A 206 -43.70 5.99 39.89
CA VAL A 206 -42.33 6.07 39.33
C VAL A 206 -42.14 7.32 38.48
N THR A 207 -43.16 7.74 37.73
CA THR A 207 -43.16 8.99 36.95
C THR A 207 -42.87 10.22 37.80
N TYR A 208 -43.53 10.32 38.96
CA TYR A 208 -43.35 11.44 39.88
C TYR A 208 -41.95 11.42 40.50
N LEU A 209 -41.46 10.22 40.86
CA LEU A 209 -40.10 10.04 41.38
C LEU A 209 -39.04 10.48 40.36
N VAL A 210 -39.09 9.98 39.11
CA VAL A 210 -38.12 10.36 38.06
C VAL A 210 -38.14 11.86 37.79
N TYR A 211 -39.33 12.48 37.81
CA TYR A 211 -39.46 13.93 37.68
C TYR A 211 -38.79 14.69 38.83
N THR A 212 -38.95 14.23 40.08
CA THR A 212 -38.29 14.86 41.24
C THR A 212 -36.76 14.71 41.20
N LEU A 213 -36.26 13.55 40.73
CA LEU A 213 -34.83 13.27 40.59
C LEU A 213 -34.14 14.12 39.53
N LYS A 214 -34.90 14.71 38.58
CA LYS A 214 -34.35 15.62 37.57
C LYS A 214 -33.58 16.78 38.21
N SER A 215 -34.09 17.36 39.28
CA SER A 215 -33.43 18.48 39.97
C SER A 215 -32.24 18.01 40.81
N THR A 216 -32.36 16.92 41.58
CA THR A 216 -31.27 16.38 42.41
C THR A 216 -30.09 15.85 41.61
N ALA A 217 -30.33 15.31 40.42
CA ALA A 217 -29.28 14.79 39.54
C ALA A 217 -28.28 15.87 39.07
N LYS A 218 -28.59 17.17 39.28
CA LYS A 218 -27.64 18.28 39.05
C LYS A 218 -26.57 18.42 40.13
N SER A 219 -26.75 17.79 41.30
CA SER A 219 -25.80 17.89 42.42
C SER A 219 -24.39 17.47 42.00
N ARG A 220 -23.36 18.10 42.60
CA ARG A 220 -21.94 17.78 42.39
C ARG A 220 -21.40 16.70 43.33
N ASP A 221 -22.18 16.28 44.32
CA ASP A 221 -21.76 15.30 45.33
C ASP A 221 -21.86 13.85 44.83
N ASP A 222 -20.78 13.09 45.00
CA ASP A 222 -20.66 11.73 44.47
C ASP A 222 -21.55 10.72 45.21
N LEU A 223 -21.75 10.87 46.52
CA LEU A 223 -22.61 9.97 47.30
C LEU A 223 -24.07 10.12 46.88
N ILE A 224 -24.53 11.36 46.67
CA ILE A 224 -25.90 11.64 46.22
C ILE A 224 -26.14 10.97 44.86
N ARG A 225 -25.19 11.10 43.93
CA ARG A 225 -25.27 10.48 42.60
C ARG A 225 -25.25 8.96 42.66
N GLU A 226 -24.51 8.36 43.59
CA GLU A 226 -24.50 6.91 43.78
C GLU A 226 -25.90 6.39 44.18
N TYR A 227 -26.56 7.03 45.13
CA TYR A 227 -27.93 6.66 45.52
C TYR A 227 -28.94 6.90 44.39
N ILE A 228 -28.85 8.02 43.66
CA ILE A 228 -29.70 8.25 42.48
C ILE A 228 -29.45 7.15 41.43
N THR A 229 -28.19 6.76 41.21
CA THR A 229 -27.84 5.67 40.30
C THR A 229 -28.46 4.35 40.73
N ARG A 230 -28.44 4.02 42.04
CA ARG A 230 -29.12 2.82 42.58
C ARG A 230 -30.63 2.85 42.33
N ILE A 231 -31.29 4.01 42.50
CA ILE A 231 -32.72 4.18 42.20
C ILE A 231 -32.99 3.93 40.71
N ILE A 232 -32.24 4.58 39.81
CA ILE A 232 -32.41 4.42 38.36
C ILE A 232 -32.16 2.97 37.93
N ASN A 233 -31.12 2.33 38.47
CA ASN A 233 -30.81 0.93 38.22
C ASN A 233 -31.92 -0.02 38.68
N SER A 234 -32.58 0.28 39.81
CA SER A 234 -33.75 -0.48 40.29
C SER A 234 -34.98 -0.27 39.39
N ILE A 235 -35.16 0.92 38.82
CA ILE A 235 -36.24 1.20 37.86
C ILE A 235 -35.99 0.44 36.55
N LEU A 236 -34.76 0.49 36.01
CA LEU A 236 -34.40 -0.16 34.74
C LEU A 236 -34.47 -1.69 34.78
N ASP A 237 -34.30 -2.31 35.96
CA ASP A 237 -34.40 -3.76 36.16
C ASP A 237 -35.84 -4.28 36.27
N ASP A 238 -36.82 -3.40 36.54
CA ASP A 238 -38.20 -3.77 36.81
C ASP A 238 -39.11 -3.45 35.62
N ASP A 239 -39.55 -4.51 34.93
CA ASP A 239 -40.35 -4.41 33.71
C ASP A 239 -41.66 -3.63 33.93
N LYS A 240 -42.32 -3.80 35.08
CA LYS A 240 -43.58 -3.13 35.39
C LYS A 240 -43.38 -1.62 35.57
N LYS A 241 -42.27 -1.23 36.22
CA LYS A 241 -41.92 0.18 36.42
C LYS A 241 -41.61 0.85 35.09
N MET A 242 -40.87 0.18 34.21
CA MET A 242 -40.55 0.70 32.87
C MET A 242 -41.77 0.80 31.95
N GLU A 243 -42.72 -0.12 32.04
CA GLU A 243 -43.99 -0.03 31.30
C GLU A 243 -44.89 1.11 31.82
N SER A 244 -44.94 1.32 33.14
CA SER A 244 -45.68 2.44 33.73
C SER A 244 -45.14 3.81 33.30
N LEU A 245 -43.81 3.93 33.16
CA LEU A 245 -43.16 5.14 32.65
C LEU A 245 -43.48 5.38 31.17
N GLY A 246 -43.57 4.31 30.38
CA GLY A 246 -43.96 4.39 28.97
C GLY A 246 -45.39 4.84 28.78
N GLN A 247 -46.33 4.28 29.54
CA GLN A 247 -47.74 4.68 29.52
C GLN A 247 -47.94 6.15 29.93
N ALA A 248 -47.06 6.68 30.78
CA ALA A 248 -47.06 8.07 31.22
C ALA A 248 -46.22 9.02 30.35
N ALA A 249 -45.68 8.55 29.21
CA ALA A 249 -44.82 9.31 28.29
C ALA A 249 -43.60 9.99 28.97
N ALA A 250 -43.02 9.35 29.98
CA ALA A 250 -42.01 9.94 30.86
C ALA A 250 -40.55 9.47 30.59
N TYR A 251 -40.32 8.80 29.46
CA TYR A 251 -38.99 8.34 29.06
C TYR A 251 -38.02 9.51 28.79
N ASP A 252 -38.52 10.66 28.34
CA ASP A 252 -37.75 11.90 28.14
C ASP A 252 -37.06 12.37 29.44
N THR A 253 -37.80 12.31 30.53
CA THR A 253 -37.41 12.77 31.86
C THR A 253 -36.41 11.78 32.45
N LEU A 254 -36.62 10.48 32.21
CA LEU A 254 -35.67 9.43 32.57
C LEU A 254 -34.32 9.62 31.85
N ILE A 255 -34.33 9.80 30.53
CA ILE A 255 -33.11 10.02 29.73
C ILE A 255 -32.40 11.30 30.18
N CYS A 256 -33.14 12.37 30.48
CA CYS A 256 -32.56 13.62 30.99
C CYS A 256 -31.85 13.43 32.35
N VAL A 257 -32.40 12.60 33.25
CA VAL A 257 -31.76 12.24 34.53
C VAL A 257 -30.49 11.43 34.26
N ILE A 258 -30.57 10.40 33.42
CA ILE A 258 -29.42 9.56 33.05
C ILE A 258 -28.31 10.41 32.42
N GLU A 259 -28.64 11.30 31.48
CA GLU A 259 -27.67 12.19 30.84
C GLU A 259 -26.91 13.03 31.89
N ARG A 260 -27.59 13.59 32.89
CA ARG A 260 -26.95 14.42 33.94
C ARG A 260 -26.00 13.63 34.84
N LEU A 261 -26.40 12.41 35.20
CA LEU A 261 -25.56 11.50 36.00
C LEU A 261 -24.29 11.12 35.22
N VAL A 262 -24.47 10.78 33.95
CA VAL A 262 -23.40 10.30 33.08
C VAL A 262 -22.45 11.43 32.64
N GLN A 263 -22.96 12.63 32.35
CA GLN A 263 -22.13 13.80 31.98
C GLN A 263 -21.09 14.17 33.04
N SER A 264 -21.42 13.94 34.31
CA SER A 264 -20.57 14.35 35.42
C SER A 264 -19.43 13.38 35.69
N CYS A 265 -19.64 12.08 35.46
CA CYS A 265 -18.65 11.00 35.67
C CYS A 265 -18.79 9.90 34.60
N PRO A 266 -18.38 10.15 33.33
CA PRO A 266 -18.65 9.25 32.20
C PRO A 266 -17.90 7.91 32.26
N LEU A 267 -16.79 7.83 33.01
CA LEU A 267 -15.93 6.64 33.14
C LEU A 267 -16.20 5.83 34.43
N HIS A 268 -17.17 6.24 35.25
CA HIS A 268 -17.47 5.56 36.51
C HIS A 268 -18.23 4.25 36.27
N ALA A 269 -17.92 3.20 37.02
CA ALA A 269 -18.53 1.87 36.87
C ALA A 269 -20.07 1.91 36.97
N ALA A 270 -20.61 2.79 37.81
CA ALA A 270 -22.05 2.97 37.99
C ALA A 270 -22.74 3.53 36.72
N SER A 271 -22.09 4.47 36.02
CA SER A 271 -22.56 5.02 34.74
C SER A 271 -22.60 3.94 33.65
N HIS A 272 -21.61 3.06 33.65
CA HIS A 272 -21.56 1.94 32.71
C HIS A 272 -22.66 0.90 32.94
N GLU A 273 -23.01 0.62 34.20
CA GLU A 273 -24.10 -0.31 34.52
C GLU A 273 -25.47 0.27 34.16
N ILE A 274 -25.71 1.57 34.38
CA ILE A 274 -26.95 2.23 33.94
C ILE A 274 -27.13 2.07 32.44
N LEU A 275 -26.11 2.39 31.64
CA LEU A 275 -26.19 2.31 30.19
C LEU A 275 -26.42 0.87 29.69
N ARG A 276 -25.77 -0.12 30.32
CA ARG A 276 -25.99 -1.54 30.00
C ARG A 276 -27.43 -2.00 30.25
N ARG A 277 -28.08 -1.48 31.29
CA ARG A 277 -29.48 -1.80 31.60
C ARG A 277 -30.45 -1.05 30.69
N LEU A 278 -30.11 0.19 30.32
CA LEU A 278 -30.86 0.99 29.36
C LEU A 278 -30.95 0.30 27.99
N ASP A 279 -29.91 -0.42 27.57
CA ASP A 279 -29.88 -1.13 26.28
C ASP A 279 -31.06 -2.09 26.06
N ARG A 280 -31.60 -2.68 27.13
CA ARG A 280 -32.77 -3.59 27.07
C ARG A 280 -34.04 -2.90 26.59
N TRP A 281 -34.14 -1.60 26.79
CA TRP A 281 -35.37 -0.82 26.62
C TRP A 281 -35.36 0.07 25.37
N ILE A 282 -34.24 0.15 24.65
CA ILE A 282 -34.07 0.96 23.44
C ILE A 282 -35.20 0.72 22.43
N CYS A 283 -35.62 -0.53 22.22
CA CYS A 283 -36.66 -0.85 21.22
C CYS A 283 -38.05 -0.27 21.54
N LYS A 284 -38.30 0.16 22.78
CA LYS A 284 -39.58 0.77 23.21
C LYS A 284 -39.58 2.31 23.14
N PHE A 285 -38.45 2.94 22.82
CA PHE A 285 -38.34 4.40 22.77
C PHE A 285 -38.84 4.99 21.45
N GLU A 286 -39.39 6.21 21.53
CA GLU A 286 -39.74 7.00 20.36
C GLU A 286 -38.48 7.47 19.59
N TRP A 287 -38.64 7.74 18.30
CA TRP A 287 -37.53 8.09 17.41
C TRP A 287 -36.64 9.24 17.92
N ARG A 288 -37.25 10.29 18.51
CA ARG A 288 -36.52 11.44 19.06
C ARG A 288 -35.62 11.05 20.23
N LEU A 289 -36.11 10.16 21.10
CA LEU A 289 -35.38 9.69 22.27
C LEU A 289 -34.26 8.71 21.88
N LEU A 290 -34.44 7.97 20.77
CA LEU A 290 -33.38 7.12 20.21
C LEU A 290 -32.16 7.95 19.78
N GLU A 291 -32.36 9.09 19.13
CA GLU A 291 -31.25 9.97 18.73
C GLU A 291 -30.50 10.54 19.95
N GLU A 292 -31.22 11.06 20.95
CA GLU A 292 -30.62 11.58 22.18
C GLU A 292 -29.83 10.50 22.94
N THR A 293 -30.36 9.28 23.00
CA THR A 293 -29.70 8.12 23.62
C THR A 293 -28.45 7.71 22.84
N ALA A 294 -28.48 7.75 21.51
CA ALA A 294 -27.34 7.41 20.68
C ALA A 294 -26.18 8.39 20.89
N TRP A 295 -26.45 9.71 20.90
CA TRP A 295 -25.41 10.71 21.19
C TRP A 295 -24.87 10.64 22.62
N LEU A 296 -25.69 10.23 23.59
CA LEU A 296 -25.23 9.94 24.95
C LEU A 296 -24.20 8.80 24.96
N LEU A 297 -24.50 7.68 24.30
CA LEU A 297 -23.56 6.55 24.18
C LEU A 297 -22.28 6.93 23.46
N VAL A 298 -22.36 7.77 22.41
CA VAL A 298 -21.18 8.29 21.71
C VAL A 298 -20.26 9.04 22.67
N ARG A 299 -20.81 9.93 23.52
CA ARG A 299 -20.04 10.68 24.54
C ARG A 299 -19.38 9.77 25.58
N CYS A 300 -19.96 8.59 25.82
CA CYS A 300 -19.45 7.59 26.77
C CYS A 300 -18.54 6.54 26.14
N ASN A 301 -18.19 6.68 24.86
CA ASN A 301 -17.35 5.72 24.13
C ASN A 301 -17.89 4.27 24.17
N ARG A 302 -19.19 4.09 23.88
CA ARG A 302 -19.89 2.79 23.85
C ARG A 302 -20.34 2.45 22.42
N ALA A 303 -20.27 1.17 22.07
CA ALA A 303 -20.75 0.69 20.77
C ALA A 303 -22.27 0.94 20.61
N LEU A 304 -22.69 1.30 19.40
CA LEU A 304 -24.08 1.56 19.07
C LEU A 304 -24.75 0.29 18.53
N THR A 305 -26.02 0.09 18.88
CA THR A 305 -26.86 -0.95 18.26
C THR A 305 -27.36 -0.47 16.89
N PRO A 306 -27.72 -1.38 15.96
CA PRO A 306 -28.20 -0.99 14.63
C PRO A 306 -29.41 -0.03 14.65
N THR A 307 -30.30 -0.17 15.66
CA THR A 307 -31.44 0.73 15.86
C THR A 307 -31.01 2.16 16.18
N LEU A 308 -29.99 2.32 17.02
CA LEU A 308 -29.43 3.62 17.38
C LEU A 308 -28.61 4.23 16.23
N GLN A 309 -27.89 3.40 15.47
CA GLN A 309 -27.19 3.86 14.26
C GLN A 309 -28.17 4.49 13.26
N ARG A 310 -29.30 3.81 13.01
CA ARG A 310 -30.35 4.31 12.13
C ARG A 310 -30.95 5.63 12.63
N ALA A 311 -31.16 5.75 13.95
CA ALA A 311 -31.65 6.99 14.54
C ALA A 311 -30.68 8.18 14.33
N ILE A 312 -29.36 7.96 14.47
CA ILE A 312 -28.35 8.99 14.14
C ILE A 312 -28.45 9.37 12.66
N PHE A 313 -28.60 8.40 11.77
CA PHE A 313 -28.65 8.68 10.33
C PHE A 313 -29.88 9.48 9.93
N ASP A 314 -31.06 9.07 10.40
CA ASP A 314 -32.33 9.74 10.10
C ASP A 314 -32.33 11.17 10.71
N GLY A 315 -31.88 11.32 11.96
CA GLY A 315 -31.77 12.62 12.62
C GLY A 315 -30.77 13.54 11.92
N TRP A 316 -29.60 13.02 11.53
CA TRP A 316 -28.60 13.77 10.78
C TRP A 316 -29.11 14.23 9.42
N GLN A 317 -29.81 13.36 8.70
CA GLN A 317 -30.40 13.71 7.41
C GLN A 317 -31.47 14.80 7.53
N GLN A 318 -32.34 14.72 8.54
CA GLN A 318 -33.32 15.77 8.82
C GLN A 318 -32.64 17.11 9.17
N ALA A 319 -31.58 17.07 9.99
CA ALA A 319 -30.84 18.27 10.36
C ALA A 319 -30.18 18.95 9.14
N LEU A 320 -29.59 18.17 8.23
CA LEU A 320 -29.00 18.68 6.98
C LEU A 320 -30.05 19.25 6.01
N LEU A 321 -31.26 18.68 5.96
CA LEU A 321 -32.35 19.21 5.15
C LEU A 321 -32.87 20.55 5.66
N ASN A 322 -32.87 20.74 6.98
CA ASN A 322 -33.31 21.98 7.62
C ASN A 322 -32.29 23.10 7.49
N ASP A 323 -31.00 22.80 7.69
CA ASP A 323 -29.92 23.76 7.54
C ASP A 323 -28.69 23.05 6.94
N PRO A 324 -28.38 23.29 5.66
CA PRO A 324 -27.20 22.72 5.02
C PRO A 324 -25.91 23.36 5.53
N SER A 325 -25.97 24.44 6.33
CA SER A 325 -24.80 24.99 6.96
C SER A 325 -24.40 24.12 8.17
N TRP A 326 -23.14 23.67 8.18
CA TRP A 326 -22.60 22.95 9.35
C TRP A 326 -22.58 23.85 10.60
N THR A 327 -23.64 23.76 11.41
CA THR A 327 -23.74 24.43 12.71
C THR A 327 -22.69 23.94 13.73
N LYS A 328 -22.51 24.68 14.83
CA LYS A 328 -21.63 24.28 15.95
C LYS A 328 -22.06 22.95 16.60
N ALA A 329 -23.31 22.52 16.43
CA ALA A 329 -23.79 21.23 16.92
C ALA A 329 -23.26 20.09 16.03
N HIS A 330 -23.38 20.22 14.71
CA HIS A 330 -22.83 19.28 13.74
C HIS A 330 -21.31 19.09 13.91
N GLU A 331 -20.56 20.17 14.11
CA GLU A 331 -19.12 20.08 14.33
C GLU A 331 -18.77 19.30 15.62
N ARG A 332 -19.55 19.49 16.70
CA ARG A 332 -19.35 18.75 17.95
C ARG A 332 -19.68 17.26 17.80
N ALA A 333 -20.72 16.94 17.04
CA ALA A 333 -21.13 15.58 16.71
C ALA A 333 -20.02 14.83 15.94
N ILE A 334 -19.53 15.39 14.83
CA ILE A 334 -18.45 14.80 14.03
C ILE A 334 -17.18 14.63 14.87
N LYS A 335 -16.80 15.66 15.64
CA LYS A 335 -15.67 15.55 16.59
C LYS A 335 -15.85 14.45 17.62
N GLY A 336 -17.08 14.17 18.05
CA GLY A 336 -17.40 13.07 18.96
C GLY A 336 -17.10 11.72 18.33
N LEU A 337 -17.57 11.51 17.11
CA LEU A 337 -17.33 10.27 16.34
C LEU A 337 -15.83 10.07 16.03
N CYS A 338 -15.10 11.15 15.75
CA CYS A 338 -13.67 11.10 15.43
C CYS A 338 -12.75 10.71 16.60
N LYS A 339 -13.23 10.73 17.85
CA LYS A 339 -12.40 10.46 19.05
C LYS A 339 -12.12 8.97 19.27
N SER A 340 -12.85 8.07 18.62
CA SER A 340 -12.78 6.63 18.86
C SER A 340 -12.88 5.83 17.57
N GLY A 341 -12.18 4.71 17.50
CA GLY A 341 -12.27 3.76 16.39
C GLY A 341 -13.58 2.95 16.35
N LEU A 342 -14.47 3.11 17.34
CA LEU A 342 -15.75 2.38 17.38
C LEU A 342 -16.78 2.91 16.38
N TYR A 343 -16.68 4.18 15.98
CA TYR A 343 -17.73 4.88 15.22
C TYR A 343 -17.37 5.14 13.75
N LEU A 344 -16.47 4.34 13.19
CA LEU A 344 -15.95 4.55 11.83
C LEU A 344 -17.05 4.41 10.78
N TYR A 345 -17.98 3.46 10.97
CA TYR A 345 -19.11 3.25 10.06
C TYR A 345 -20.07 4.44 10.06
N GLU A 346 -20.44 4.92 11.24
CA GLU A 346 -21.36 6.04 11.42
C GLU A 346 -20.74 7.33 10.89
N LEU A 347 -19.44 7.54 11.13
CA LEU A 347 -18.69 8.68 10.61
C LEU A 347 -18.69 8.69 9.08
N GLY A 348 -18.41 7.54 8.44
CA GLY A 348 -18.44 7.41 6.99
C GLY A 348 -19.79 7.81 6.40
N HIS A 349 -20.88 7.24 6.92
CA HIS A 349 -22.24 7.53 6.45
C HIS A 349 -22.63 9.00 6.66
N VAL A 350 -22.32 9.58 7.83
CA VAL A 350 -22.58 10.99 8.15
C VAL A 350 -21.86 11.93 7.19
N VAL A 351 -20.60 11.65 6.88
CA VAL A 351 -19.78 12.48 5.97
C VAL A 351 -20.23 12.29 4.52
N GLU A 352 -20.53 11.06 4.10
CA GLU A 352 -21.06 10.74 2.77
C GLU A 352 -22.33 11.55 2.49
N LYS A 353 -23.33 11.48 3.40
CA LYS A 353 -24.60 12.19 3.25
C LYS A 353 -24.42 13.70 3.27
N SER A 354 -23.52 14.21 4.12
CA SER A 354 -23.20 15.63 4.15
C SER A 354 -22.63 16.10 2.81
N LEU A 355 -21.66 15.37 2.25
CA LEU A 355 -21.04 15.71 0.96
C LEU A 355 -22.04 15.61 -0.20
N GLN A 356 -22.92 14.60 -0.20
CA GLN A 356 -24.00 14.49 -1.20
C GLN A 356 -24.88 15.74 -1.20
N VAL A 357 -25.33 16.20 -0.01
CA VAL A 357 -26.14 17.42 0.11
C VAL A 357 -25.35 18.65 -0.37
N PHE A 358 -24.11 18.85 0.09
CA PHE A 358 -23.33 20.04 -0.28
C PHE A 358 -22.97 20.11 -1.77
N ILE A 359 -22.79 18.96 -2.41
CA ILE A 359 -22.57 18.89 -3.86
C ILE A 359 -23.84 19.28 -4.62
N THR A 360 -25.03 19.01 -4.08
CA THR A 360 -26.30 19.45 -4.69
C THR A 360 -26.61 20.93 -4.44
N THR A 361 -26.17 21.50 -3.31
CA THR A 361 -26.41 22.92 -2.98
C THR A 361 -25.72 23.88 -3.96
N GLU A 362 -26.38 24.98 -4.34
CA GLU A 362 -25.82 25.97 -5.28
C GLU A 362 -24.82 26.95 -4.64
N ASP A 363 -24.88 27.13 -3.32
CA ASP A 363 -24.03 28.08 -2.59
C ASP A 363 -22.58 27.59 -2.40
N SER A 364 -21.63 28.34 -2.98
CA SER A 364 -20.19 28.09 -2.85
C SER A 364 -19.65 28.39 -1.45
N ALA A 365 -20.22 29.34 -0.71
CA ALA A 365 -19.71 29.72 0.60
C ALA A 365 -19.99 28.62 1.64
N THR A 366 -21.16 28.00 1.57
CA THR A 366 -21.51 26.85 2.41
C THR A 366 -20.59 25.67 2.17
N LEU A 367 -20.31 25.32 0.89
CA LEU A 367 -19.36 24.25 0.56
C LEU A 367 -17.95 24.56 1.06
N ASP A 368 -17.45 25.79 0.86
CA ASP A 368 -16.10 26.18 1.29
C ASP A 368 -15.96 26.11 2.81
N SER A 369 -16.95 26.63 3.53
CA SER A 369 -17.01 26.56 4.99
C SER A 369 -17.02 25.12 5.51
N ALA A 370 -17.82 24.25 4.89
CA ALA A 370 -17.91 22.84 5.27
C ALA A 370 -16.60 22.09 4.99
N LEU A 371 -16.01 22.23 3.80
CA LEU A 371 -14.74 21.61 3.45
C LEU A 371 -13.59 22.15 4.32
N GLY A 372 -13.55 23.45 4.60
CA GLY A 372 -12.58 24.05 5.52
C GLY A 372 -12.70 23.52 6.96
N LYS A 373 -13.92 23.26 7.43
CA LYS A 373 -14.16 22.59 8.73
C LYS A 373 -13.70 21.13 8.70
N LEU A 374 -13.97 20.38 7.62
CA LEU A 374 -13.48 19.01 7.44
C LEU A 374 -11.95 18.93 7.52
N ILE A 375 -11.25 19.77 6.77
CA ILE A 375 -9.78 19.85 6.81
C ILE A 375 -9.31 20.09 8.25
N LYS A 376 -9.90 21.07 8.95
CA LYS A 376 -9.57 21.36 10.36
C LYS A 376 -9.83 20.19 11.31
N ILE A 377 -10.82 19.33 11.04
CA ILE A 377 -11.10 18.15 11.87
C ILE A 377 -10.09 17.04 11.54
N ILE A 378 -9.81 16.80 10.27
CA ILE A 378 -8.83 15.81 9.80
C ILE A 378 -7.43 16.15 10.33
N SER A 379 -7.05 17.42 10.35
CA SER A 379 -5.71 17.86 10.80
C SER A 379 -5.52 17.91 12.32
N LYS A 380 -6.57 17.67 13.14
CA LYS A 380 -6.45 17.72 14.61
C LYS A 380 -5.87 16.44 15.20
N SER A 381 -4.96 16.58 16.17
CA SER A 381 -4.36 15.46 16.92
C SER A 381 -5.36 14.62 17.71
N THR A 382 -6.52 15.19 18.06
CA THR A 382 -7.61 14.48 18.77
C THR A 382 -8.40 13.51 17.88
N THR A 383 -8.22 13.56 16.56
CA THR A 383 -8.90 12.67 15.61
C THR A 383 -8.09 11.38 15.49
N VAL A 384 -8.73 10.23 15.69
CA VAL A 384 -8.10 8.92 15.52
C VAL A 384 -7.66 8.75 14.05
N PRO A 385 -6.46 8.20 13.76
CA PRO A 385 -5.97 8.05 12.38
C PRO A 385 -6.97 7.34 11.46
N ALA A 386 -7.62 6.27 11.92
CA ALA A 386 -8.64 5.55 11.17
C ALA A 386 -9.85 6.43 10.77
N ALA A 387 -10.27 7.36 11.65
CA ALA A 387 -11.35 8.29 11.35
C ALA A 387 -10.95 9.30 10.26
N ALA A 388 -9.69 9.77 10.27
CA ALA A 388 -9.15 10.61 9.22
C ALA A 388 -9.09 9.91 7.86
N LEU A 389 -8.77 8.61 7.84
CA LEU A 389 -8.77 7.79 6.62
C LEU A 389 -10.18 7.68 6.02
N ILE A 390 -11.19 7.31 6.82
CA ILE A 390 -12.58 7.20 6.38
C ILE A 390 -13.09 8.53 5.80
N MET A 391 -12.82 9.67 6.47
CA MET A 391 -13.21 10.98 5.94
C MET A 391 -12.54 11.30 4.59
N GLY A 392 -11.28 10.88 4.42
CA GLY A 392 -10.57 11.00 3.14
C GLY A 392 -11.18 10.12 2.05
N GLU A 393 -11.57 8.88 2.38
CA GLU A 393 -12.24 7.96 1.46
C GLU A 393 -13.57 8.53 0.97
N GLU A 394 -14.40 9.08 1.87
CA GLU A 394 -15.67 9.72 1.51
C GLU A 394 -15.47 10.94 0.60
N LEU A 395 -14.43 11.75 0.83
CA LEU A 395 -14.08 12.87 -0.04
C LEU A 395 -13.68 12.39 -1.45
N VAL A 396 -12.91 11.30 -1.54
CA VAL A 396 -12.55 10.68 -2.82
C VAL A 396 -13.78 10.14 -3.54
N ARG A 397 -14.70 9.46 -2.82
CA ARG A 397 -15.97 8.96 -3.36
C ARG A 397 -16.83 10.10 -3.89
N ALA A 398 -16.98 11.17 -3.11
CA ALA A 398 -17.70 12.37 -3.49
C ALA A 398 -17.08 13.05 -4.74
N PHE A 399 -15.75 13.14 -4.81
CA PHE A 399 -15.06 13.66 -5.99
C PHE A 399 -15.26 12.77 -7.23
N LYS A 400 -15.15 11.44 -7.09
CA LYS A 400 -15.42 10.50 -8.20
C LYS A 400 -16.85 10.65 -8.73
N ASN A 401 -17.84 10.81 -7.85
CA ASN A 401 -19.22 11.06 -8.25
C ASN A 401 -19.36 12.40 -9.01
N CYS A 402 -18.69 13.46 -8.53
CA CYS A 402 -18.63 14.75 -9.23
C CYS A 402 -17.97 14.69 -10.62
N LEU A 403 -17.07 13.74 -10.85
CA LEU A 403 -16.48 13.51 -12.18
C LEU A 403 -17.44 12.79 -13.14
N GLN A 404 -18.38 11.99 -12.64
CA GLN A 404 -19.37 11.27 -13.46
C GLN A 404 -20.62 12.10 -13.76
N LEU A 405 -20.95 13.04 -12.86
CA LEU A 405 -22.12 13.91 -12.96
C LEU A 405 -21.77 15.25 -13.63
N PHE A 406 -22.75 15.87 -14.31
CA PHE A 406 -22.63 17.23 -14.85
C PHE A 406 -22.69 18.29 -13.74
N VAL A 407 -21.68 18.33 -12.88
CA VAL A 407 -21.55 19.28 -11.76
C VAL A 407 -20.73 20.51 -12.19
N PRO A 408 -21.06 21.74 -11.73
CA PRO A 408 -20.26 22.94 -11.96
C PRO A 408 -18.77 22.76 -11.64
N TYR A 409 -17.91 23.32 -12.48
CA TYR A 409 -16.45 23.16 -12.37
C TYR A 409 -15.89 23.61 -11.01
N TRP A 410 -16.40 24.71 -10.43
CA TRP A 410 -15.90 25.22 -9.15
C TRP A 410 -16.02 24.21 -8.01
N LYS A 411 -17.07 23.37 -8.00
CA LYS A 411 -17.24 22.27 -7.02
C LYS A 411 -16.15 21.21 -7.16
N ARG A 412 -15.80 20.85 -8.40
CA ARG A 412 -14.69 19.91 -8.70
C ARG A 412 -13.36 20.50 -8.26
N ALA A 413 -13.13 21.79 -8.55
CA ALA A 413 -11.91 22.49 -8.17
C ALA A 413 -11.74 22.60 -6.64
N MET A 414 -12.83 22.86 -5.90
CA MET A 414 -12.82 22.91 -4.43
C MET A 414 -12.52 21.55 -3.81
N LEU A 415 -13.22 20.49 -4.24
CA LEU A 415 -12.97 19.13 -3.76
C LEU A 415 -11.55 18.67 -4.09
N PHE A 416 -11.05 18.97 -5.30
CA PHE A 416 -9.66 18.70 -5.67
C PHE A 416 -8.68 19.45 -4.75
N GLY A 417 -8.93 20.74 -4.50
CA GLY A 417 -8.12 21.54 -3.56
C GLY A 417 -8.13 20.98 -2.14
N THR A 418 -9.28 20.52 -1.65
CA THR A 418 -9.41 19.86 -0.35
C THR A 418 -8.62 18.56 -0.29
N MET A 419 -8.70 17.72 -1.33
CA MET A 419 -7.89 16.50 -1.41
C MET A 419 -6.39 16.82 -1.38
N CYS A 420 -5.93 17.87 -2.08
CA CYS A 420 -4.53 18.31 -2.00
C CYS A 420 -4.13 18.67 -0.55
N SER A 421 -4.98 19.39 0.18
CA SER A 421 -4.69 19.79 1.57
C SER A 421 -4.63 18.63 2.57
N ILE A 422 -5.18 17.46 2.25
CA ILE A 422 -5.18 16.28 3.12
C ILE A 422 -4.31 15.13 2.60
N ALA A 423 -3.67 15.28 1.43
CA ALA A 423 -2.93 14.21 0.77
C ALA A 423 -1.72 13.70 1.57
N ASP A 424 -1.17 14.52 2.47
CA ASP A 424 -0.10 14.16 3.41
C ASP A 424 -0.57 13.27 4.60
N ARG A 425 -1.89 13.13 4.76
CA ARG A 425 -2.54 12.37 5.84
C ARG A 425 -3.42 11.24 5.31
N SER A 426 -4.03 11.42 4.14
CA SER A 426 -4.92 10.44 3.52
C SER A 426 -4.25 9.84 2.29
N PRO A 427 -3.80 8.56 2.36
CA PRO A 427 -3.20 7.88 1.22
C PRO A 427 -4.20 7.71 0.08
N ASP A 428 -5.51 7.60 0.34
CA ASP A 428 -6.51 7.44 -0.73
C ASP A 428 -6.75 8.73 -1.51
N ALA A 429 -6.73 9.89 -0.83
CA ALA A 429 -6.72 11.18 -1.50
C ALA A 429 -5.46 11.33 -2.37
N ALA A 430 -4.29 10.99 -1.85
CA ALA A 430 -3.04 10.99 -2.61
C ALA A 430 -3.12 10.05 -3.82
N LYS A 431 -3.56 8.79 -3.66
CA LYS A 431 -3.75 7.82 -4.75
C LYS A 431 -4.66 8.37 -5.84
N MET A 432 -5.77 9.03 -5.49
CA MET A 432 -6.67 9.64 -6.46
C MET A 432 -5.99 10.78 -7.24
N LEU A 433 -5.26 11.66 -6.56
CA LEU A 433 -4.52 12.76 -7.19
C LEU A 433 -3.39 12.24 -8.10
N PHE A 434 -2.68 11.19 -7.69
CA PHE A 434 -1.66 10.51 -8.50
C PHE A 434 -2.21 9.80 -9.73
N ARG A 435 -3.54 9.72 -9.93
CA ARG A 435 -4.15 9.25 -11.19
C ARG A 435 -4.30 10.34 -12.24
N LEU A 436 -4.11 11.61 -11.88
CA LEU A 436 -4.18 12.73 -12.82
C LEU A 436 -3.08 12.62 -13.88
N ARG A 437 -3.43 12.72 -15.15
CA ARG A 437 -2.54 12.70 -16.31
C ARG A 437 -2.94 13.78 -17.30
N SER A 438 -2.03 14.10 -18.21
CA SER A 438 -2.25 14.97 -19.36
C SER A 438 -2.15 14.17 -20.65
N ASP A 439 -3.09 14.38 -21.57
CA ASP A 439 -2.98 13.87 -22.94
C ASP A 439 -1.98 14.70 -23.77
N VAL A 440 -1.75 14.32 -25.03
CA VAL A 440 -0.81 15.03 -25.89
C VAL A 440 -1.20 16.48 -26.20
N ARG A 441 -2.49 16.82 -26.10
CA ARG A 441 -3.01 18.19 -26.26
C ARG A 441 -2.95 19.01 -24.97
N GLY A 442 -2.56 18.42 -23.85
CA GLY A 442 -2.52 19.09 -22.55
C GLY A 442 -3.82 18.97 -21.75
N SER A 443 -4.81 18.21 -22.24
CA SER A 443 -6.08 18.03 -21.54
C SER A 443 -5.93 17.03 -20.40
N LEU A 444 -6.46 17.39 -19.24
CA LEU A 444 -6.34 16.61 -18.03
C LEU A 444 -7.37 15.47 -17.97
N TYR A 445 -6.94 14.28 -17.56
CA TYR A 445 -7.81 13.15 -17.30
C TYR A 445 -7.35 12.33 -16.10
N PHE A 446 -8.23 11.50 -15.54
CA PHE A 446 -7.86 10.55 -14.49
C PHE A 446 -7.69 9.15 -15.09
N ALA A 447 -6.47 8.59 -15.01
CA ALA A 447 -6.18 7.23 -15.44
C ALA A 447 -7.03 6.21 -14.64
N ALA A 448 -7.42 5.09 -15.26
CA ALA A 448 -8.17 4.03 -14.58
C ALA A 448 -7.32 3.35 -13.50
N GLY A 449 -7.93 2.94 -12.38
CA GLY A 449 -7.25 2.15 -11.35
C GLY A 449 -7.08 0.68 -11.77
N PRO A 450 -6.15 -0.09 -11.17
CA PRO A 450 -5.92 -1.51 -11.51
C PRO A 450 -7.15 -2.42 -11.35
N ALA A 451 -8.02 -2.14 -10.37
CA ALA A 451 -9.27 -2.87 -10.17
C ALA A 451 -10.41 -2.39 -11.09
N GLU A 452 -10.28 -1.18 -11.65
CA GLU A 452 -11.27 -0.60 -12.57
C GLU A 452 -10.99 -1.02 -14.02
N SER A 453 -9.77 -1.46 -14.35
CA SER A 453 -9.34 -1.84 -15.70
C SER A 453 -9.82 -3.23 -16.15
N VAL A 454 -10.17 -4.13 -15.22
CA VAL A 454 -10.61 -5.50 -15.53
C VAL A 454 -12.07 -5.68 -15.11
N SER A 455 -12.98 -5.72 -16.07
CA SER A 455 -14.38 -6.14 -15.86
C SER A 455 -14.73 -7.26 -16.84
N HIS A 456 -15.69 -8.12 -16.49
CA HIS A 456 -16.15 -9.24 -17.34
C HIS A 456 -16.65 -8.82 -18.74
N ASN A 457 -16.86 -7.51 -18.99
CA ASN A 457 -17.30 -6.95 -20.27
C ASN A 457 -16.21 -6.12 -21.01
N GLY A 458 -14.93 -6.29 -20.66
CA GLY A 458 -13.80 -5.62 -21.33
C GLY A 458 -13.17 -4.48 -20.54
N ILE A 459 -12.19 -3.83 -21.18
CA ILE A 459 -11.36 -2.75 -20.64
C ILE A 459 -12.22 -1.48 -20.46
N LYS A 460 -12.43 -1.04 -19.21
CA LYS A 460 -13.12 0.24 -18.94
C LYS A 460 -12.21 1.42 -19.26
N ASN A 461 -12.75 2.39 -19.99
CA ASN A 461 -12.04 3.61 -20.37
C ASN A 461 -11.68 4.47 -19.14
N ALA A 462 -10.54 5.18 -19.22
CA ALA A 462 -10.21 6.24 -18.30
C ALA A 462 -11.37 7.24 -18.17
N MET A 463 -11.61 7.74 -16.96
CA MET A 463 -12.60 8.79 -16.71
C MET A 463 -12.09 10.08 -17.36
N SER A 464 -12.55 10.33 -18.59
CA SER A 464 -12.33 11.61 -19.25
C SER A 464 -13.02 12.68 -18.42
N VAL A 465 -12.27 13.71 -18.02
CA VAL A 465 -12.87 14.94 -17.52
C VAL A 465 -13.48 15.58 -18.75
N TYR A 466 -14.80 15.44 -18.94
CA TYR A 466 -15.51 16.13 -20.02
C TYR A 466 -15.19 17.62 -19.93
N ASP A 467 -14.65 18.13 -21.04
CA ASP A 467 -14.36 19.53 -21.38
C ASP A 467 -13.53 20.33 -20.37
N SER A 468 -12.27 20.60 -20.76
CA SER A 468 -11.60 21.91 -20.69
C SER A 468 -12.00 22.91 -19.57
N TRP A 469 -11.89 22.55 -18.29
CA TRP A 469 -11.82 23.56 -17.21
C TRP A 469 -10.74 23.24 -16.16
N PRO A 470 -9.95 24.24 -15.72
CA PRO A 470 -8.60 24.01 -15.20
C PRO A 470 -8.61 23.57 -13.72
N LEU A 471 -8.46 22.29 -13.38
CA LEU A 471 -8.22 21.91 -11.98
C LEU A 471 -7.05 22.70 -11.38
N PRO A 472 -7.04 23.02 -10.07
CA PRO A 472 -5.95 23.80 -9.46
C PRO A 472 -4.71 22.93 -9.24
N VAL A 473 -4.11 22.45 -10.34
CA VAL A 473 -2.96 21.54 -10.38
C VAL A 473 -1.73 22.16 -9.72
N GLY A 474 -1.61 23.50 -9.69
CA GLY A 474 -0.56 24.20 -8.94
C GLY A 474 -0.51 23.81 -7.46
N ARG A 475 -1.67 23.70 -6.80
CA ARG A 475 -1.75 23.24 -5.40
C ARG A 475 -1.25 21.80 -5.24
N TRP A 476 -1.49 20.94 -6.24
CA TRP A 476 -0.99 19.57 -6.21
C TRP A 476 0.54 19.53 -6.32
N HIS A 477 1.11 20.36 -7.20
CA HIS A 477 2.55 20.47 -7.37
C HIS A 477 3.25 20.98 -6.11
N GLU A 478 2.68 22.00 -5.45
CA GLU A 478 3.17 22.51 -4.15
C GLU A 478 3.19 21.41 -3.09
N VAL A 479 2.14 20.59 -3.01
CA VAL A 479 2.06 19.46 -2.08
C VAL A 479 3.12 18.39 -2.39
N ILE A 480 3.34 18.05 -3.68
CA ILE A 480 4.41 17.13 -4.08
C ILE A 480 5.77 17.66 -3.60
N SER A 481 6.09 18.93 -3.87
CA SER A 481 7.36 19.53 -3.41
C SER A 481 7.48 19.53 -1.89
N ALA A 482 6.41 19.89 -1.17
CA ALA A 482 6.43 19.94 0.29
C ALA A 482 6.64 18.55 0.91
N VAL A 483 5.92 17.53 0.43
CA VAL A 483 6.00 16.15 0.93
C VAL A 483 7.33 15.50 0.57
N VAL A 484 7.86 15.73 -0.64
CA VAL A 484 9.20 15.22 -1.01
C VAL A 484 10.29 15.89 -0.19
N ALA A 485 10.17 17.20 0.14
CA ALA A 485 11.17 17.90 0.91
C ALA A 485 11.16 17.57 2.42
N GLY A 486 9.97 17.52 3.04
CA GLY A 486 9.81 17.41 4.50
C GLY A 486 9.18 16.11 5.00
N GLY A 487 8.72 15.24 4.11
CA GLY A 487 7.91 14.06 4.46
C GLY A 487 6.42 14.35 4.55
N ALA A 488 5.62 13.28 4.68
CA ALA A 488 4.20 13.37 4.95
C ALA A 488 3.92 13.19 6.46
N VAL A 489 2.74 13.58 6.92
CA VAL A 489 2.31 13.42 8.32
C VAL A 489 2.14 11.94 8.68
N THR A 490 1.69 11.14 7.72
CA THR A 490 1.54 9.68 7.87
C THR A 490 2.53 8.96 6.97
N TRP A 491 3.06 7.83 7.45
CA TRP A 491 4.00 7.03 6.65
C TRP A 491 3.34 6.47 5.39
N GLU A 492 2.08 6.03 5.49
CA GLU A 492 1.32 5.46 4.38
C GLU A 492 1.11 6.48 3.26
N ALA A 493 0.90 7.76 3.62
CA ALA A 493 0.89 8.83 2.62
C ALA A 493 2.28 9.03 2.02
N TYR A 494 3.34 9.10 2.82
CA TYR A 494 4.70 9.29 2.30
C TYR A 494 5.13 8.14 1.36
N ASP A 495 4.84 6.89 1.72
CA ASP A 495 5.06 5.71 0.89
C ASP A 495 4.28 5.78 -0.43
N CYS A 496 3.03 6.27 -0.39
CA CYS A 496 2.26 6.52 -1.61
C CYS A 496 2.96 7.55 -2.53
N PHE A 497 3.56 8.61 -1.98
CA PHE A 497 4.30 9.59 -2.78
C PHE A 497 5.56 8.97 -3.37
N LEU A 498 6.35 8.26 -2.57
CA LEU A 498 7.57 7.58 -3.02
C LEU A 498 7.29 6.59 -4.17
N THR A 499 6.23 5.80 -4.05
CA THR A 499 5.92 4.72 -5.01
C THR A 499 5.20 5.22 -6.27
N ARG A 500 4.37 6.27 -6.18
CA ARG A 500 3.52 6.74 -7.30
C ARG A 500 4.07 7.93 -8.05
N LEU A 501 4.96 8.72 -7.44
CA LEU A 501 5.53 9.91 -8.08
C LEU A 501 6.24 9.62 -9.41
N PRO A 502 7.05 8.54 -9.56
CA PRO A 502 7.64 8.18 -10.85
C PRO A 502 6.59 8.08 -11.97
N GLY A 503 5.44 7.45 -11.70
CA GLY A 503 4.39 7.27 -12.71
C GLY A 503 3.64 8.54 -13.10
N VAL A 504 3.74 9.63 -12.33
CA VAL A 504 3.24 10.96 -12.73
C VAL A 504 4.32 11.72 -13.48
N LEU A 505 5.56 11.68 -12.99
CA LEU A 505 6.72 12.29 -13.65
C LEU A 505 6.97 11.71 -15.05
N SER A 506 6.57 10.46 -15.30
CA SER A 506 6.62 9.86 -16.63
C SER A 506 5.69 10.51 -17.65
N ASN A 507 4.69 11.30 -17.25
CA ASN A 507 3.80 12.05 -18.14
C ASN A 507 4.35 13.46 -18.40
N HIS A 508 5.30 13.58 -19.32
CA HIS A 508 6.02 14.82 -19.60
C HIS A 508 5.10 16.02 -19.92
N LYS A 509 3.98 15.77 -20.60
CA LYS A 509 2.99 16.79 -20.96
C LYS A 509 2.33 17.47 -19.75
N MET A 510 2.30 16.83 -18.58
CA MET A 510 1.78 17.45 -17.35
C MET A 510 2.70 18.54 -16.78
N PHE A 511 3.99 18.46 -17.09
CA PHE A 511 5.04 19.35 -16.59
C PHE A 511 5.59 20.30 -17.66
N ASP A 512 4.94 20.38 -18.83
CA ASP A 512 5.31 21.34 -19.85
C ASP A 512 5.11 22.77 -19.32
N GLY A 513 6.12 23.63 -19.51
CA GLY A 513 6.15 24.97 -18.90
C GLY A 513 6.36 25.02 -17.38
N LYS A 514 6.65 23.90 -16.70
CA LYS A 514 6.85 23.82 -15.23
C LYS A 514 8.17 23.18 -14.83
N LEU A 515 9.24 23.47 -15.58
CA LEU A 515 10.56 22.86 -15.37
C LEU A 515 11.19 23.23 -14.02
N ASP A 516 10.87 24.40 -13.47
CA ASP A 516 11.37 24.83 -12.15
C ASP A 516 10.98 23.84 -11.04
N LEU A 517 9.80 23.23 -11.16
CA LEU A 517 9.36 22.18 -10.25
C LEU A 517 10.23 20.93 -10.38
N ILE A 518 10.55 20.51 -11.60
CA ILE A 518 11.40 19.33 -11.86
C ILE A 518 12.81 19.59 -11.33
N LYS A 519 13.38 20.78 -11.56
CA LYS A 519 14.69 21.17 -11.02
C LYS A 519 14.69 21.23 -9.49
N SER A 520 13.62 21.76 -8.89
CA SER A 520 13.45 21.77 -7.43
C SER A 520 13.40 20.35 -6.87
N LEU A 521 12.58 19.46 -7.43
CA LEU A 521 12.49 18.06 -7.02
C LEU A 521 13.82 17.34 -7.18
N LEU A 522 14.51 17.55 -8.30
CA LEU A 522 15.84 17.00 -8.54
C LEU A 522 16.82 17.42 -7.44
N SER A 523 16.90 18.72 -7.15
CA SER A 523 17.81 19.24 -6.13
C SER A 523 17.49 18.69 -4.73
N THR A 524 16.20 18.62 -4.36
CA THR A 524 15.74 18.05 -3.09
C THR A 524 16.09 16.58 -2.96
N VAL A 525 15.78 15.76 -3.98
CA VAL A 525 16.05 14.32 -3.94
C VAL A 525 17.54 14.02 -3.94
N CYS A 526 18.34 14.75 -4.75
CA CYS A 526 19.79 14.63 -4.70
C CYS A 526 20.34 15.01 -3.31
N GLY A 527 19.86 16.11 -2.72
CA GLY A 527 20.26 16.52 -1.36
C GLY A 527 19.88 15.50 -0.28
N HIS A 528 18.72 14.85 -0.41
CA HIS A 528 18.31 13.76 0.49
C HIS A 528 19.25 12.55 0.39
N LEU A 529 19.66 12.17 -0.82
CA LEU A 529 20.58 11.05 -1.02
C LEU A 529 22.01 11.36 -0.55
N GLU A 530 22.49 12.59 -0.76
CA GLU A 530 23.81 13.05 -0.33
C GLU A 530 23.91 13.16 1.20
N ASN A 531 22.91 13.77 1.83
CA ASN A 531 22.94 14.08 3.27
C ASN A 531 22.30 12.99 4.14
N GLY A 532 21.58 12.04 3.55
CA GLY A 532 20.77 11.06 4.29
C GLY A 532 19.57 11.67 5.01
N SER A 533 19.13 12.87 4.59
CA SER A 533 18.14 13.69 5.29
C SER A 533 16.70 13.44 4.82
N TYR A 534 16.27 12.18 4.83
CA TYR A 534 14.91 11.78 4.43
C TYR A 534 14.14 11.11 5.58
N PRO A 535 12.79 11.21 5.62
CA PRO A 535 11.97 10.50 6.60
C PRO A 535 12.21 8.99 6.55
N HIS A 536 12.42 8.39 7.72
CA HIS A 536 12.65 6.95 7.85
C HIS A 536 11.34 6.16 8.05
N PRO A 537 11.27 4.92 7.55
CA PRO A 537 10.13 4.04 7.82
C PRO A 537 9.96 3.80 9.33
N PRO A 538 8.71 3.79 9.85
CA PRO A 538 8.45 3.37 11.22
C PRO A 538 8.86 1.92 11.45
N ALA A 539 9.39 1.61 12.64
CA ALA A 539 9.84 0.26 12.99
C ALA A 539 8.75 -0.82 12.83
N ALA A 540 7.46 -0.44 13.00
CA ALA A 540 6.31 -1.34 12.83
C ALA A 540 6.15 -1.90 11.40
N THR A 541 6.73 -1.24 10.39
CA THR A 541 6.61 -1.66 8.98
C THR A 541 7.60 -2.75 8.58
N GLY A 542 8.66 -2.97 9.38
CA GLY A 542 9.76 -3.87 9.02
C GLY A 542 10.63 -3.40 7.85
N LEU A 543 10.38 -2.21 7.29
CA LEU A 543 11.12 -1.68 6.15
C LEU A 543 12.44 -1.05 6.59
N SER A 544 13.49 -1.26 5.79
CA SER A 544 14.80 -0.66 6.04
C SER A 544 14.88 0.78 5.50
N ARG A 545 15.85 1.57 5.97
CA ARG A 545 16.14 2.89 5.38
C ARG A 545 16.43 2.84 3.87
N TYR A 546 16.94 1.71 3.37
CA TYR A 546 17.26 1.50 1.96
C TYR A 546 16.02 1.39 1.07
N TYR A 547 14.85 1.10 1.64
CA TYR A 547 13.57 1.16 0.94
C TYR A 547 13.29 2.57 0.40
N VAL A 548 13.48 3.60 1.23
CA VAL A 548 13.29 5.00 0.83
C VAL A 548 14.32 5.38 -0.22
N VAL A 549 15.60 5.04 -0.01
CA VAL A 549 16.68 5.27 -0.98
C VAL A 549 16.35 4.68 -2.35
N THR A 550 15.83 3.45 -2.38
CA THR A 550 15.43 2.77 -3.62
C THR A 550 14.39 3.58 -4.39
N HIS A 551 13.34 4.07 -3.72
CA HIS A 551 12.31 4.88 -4.37
C HIS A 551 12.80 6.27 -4.79
N LEU A 552 13.69 6.90 -4.02
CA LEU A 552 14.35 8.14 -4.42
C LEU A 552 15.20 7.95 -5.69
N ILE A 553 15.92 6.84 -5.81
CA ILE A 553 16.66 6.48 -7.03
C ILE A 553 15.71 6.27 -8.22
N ARG A 554 14.55 5.64 -8.01
CA ARG A 554 13.51 5.48 -9.06
C ARG A 554 12.92 6.82 -9.51
N ILE A 555 12.69 7.74 -8.58
CA ILE A 555 12.27 9.12 -8.88
C ILE A 555 13.34 9.79 -9.74
N LEU A 556 14.62 9.75 -9.33
CA LEU A 556 15.72 10.33 -10.11
C LEU A 556 15.85 9.69 -11.51
N THR A 557 15.72 8.37 -11.61
CA THR A 557 15.77 7.65 -12.89
C THR A 557 14.69 8.15 -13.85
N THR A 558 13.49 8.46 -13.33
CA THR A 558 12.42 9.04 -14.13
C THR A 558 12.73 10.49 -14.49
N VAL A 559 13.25 11.30 -13.56
CA VAL A 559 13.65 12.69 -13.82
C VAL A 559 14.75 12.77 -14.89
N THR A 560 15.61 11.75 -15.04
CA THR A 560 16.62 11.69 -16.12
C THR A 560 15.99 11.73 -17.52
N SER A 561 14.72 11.35 -17.71
CA SER A 561 14.04 11.53 -19.00
C SER A 561 13.92 13.01 -19.41
N TYR A 562 13.99 13.95 -18.47
CA TYR A 562 14.01 15.40 -18.74
C TYR A 562 15.41 15.93 -19.11
N HIS A 563 16.43 15.08 -19.31
CA HIS A 563 17.84 15.46 -19.51
C HIS A 563 18.06 16.55 -20.57
N ARG A 564 17.28 16.58 -21.68
CA ARG A 564 17.40 17.64 -22.72
C ARG A 564 17.03 19.04 -22.21
N ARG A 565 16.29 19.12 -21.10
CA ARG A 565 15.83 20.35 -20.44
C ARG A 565 16.56 20.63 -19.12
N LEU A 566 17.54 19.80 -18.76
CA LEU A 566 18.37 19.93 -17.55
C LEU A 566 19.78 20.38 -17.91
N ASP A 567 20.46 21.00 -16.95
CA ASP A 567 21.82 21.47 -17.15
C ASP A 567 22.83 20.31 -17.03
N LYS A 568 23.95 20.38 -17.78
CA LYS A 568 24.97 19.30 -17.77
C LYS A 568 25.49 18.98 -16.36
N GLN A 569 25.61 19.97 -15.49
CA GLN A 569 26.03 19.79 -14.09
C GLN A 569 25.00 19.02 -13.26
N GLU A 570 23.71 19.28 -13.47
CA GLU A 570 22.63 18.56 -12.80
C GLU A 570 22.62 17.08 -13.20
N ILE A 571 22.80 16.80 -14.50
CA ILE A 571 22.88 15.44 -15.03
C ILE A 571 24.10 14.70 -14.46
N LEU A 572 25.28 15.34 -14.46
CA LEU A 572 26.49 14.76 -13.89
C LEU A 572 26.35 14.44 -12.39
N ARG A 573 25.69 15.32 -11.62
CA ARG A 573 25.37 15.07 -10.21
C ARG A 573 24.52 13.81 -10.04
N VAL A 574 23.48 13.64 -10.86
CA VAL A 574 22.62 12.44 -10.84
C VAL A 574 23.41 11.17 -11.17
N VAL A 575 24.21 11.19 -12.24
CA VAL A 575 25.03 10.05 -12.66
C VAL A 575 26.04 9.66 -11.57
N SER A 576 26.70 10.65 -10.97
CA SER A 576 27.62 10.44 -9.85
C SER A 576 26.93 9.81 -8.63
N LEU A 577 25.70 10.25 -8.32
CA LEU A 577 24.90 9.65 -7.24
C LEU A 577 24.51 8.21 -7.51
N PHE A 578 24.11 7.88 -8.74
CA PHE A 578 23.84 6.49 -9.12
C PHE A 578 25.08 5.61 -8.94
N ASN A 579 26.25 6.08 -9.39
CA ASN A 579 27.50 5.33 -9.28
C ASN A 579 27.99 5.19 -7.84
N THR A 580 27.84 6.23 -7.02
CA THR A 580 28.23 6.23 -5.61
C THR A 580 27.30 5.35 -4.77
N SER A 581 26.00 5.40 -5.05
CA SER A 581 24.97 4.60 -4.37
C SER A 581 24.95 3.13 -4.80
N ALA A 582 25.44 2.83 -6.01
CA ALA A 582 25.72 1.46 -6.42
C ALA A 582 26.78 0.83 -5.50
N GLY A 583 26.62 -0.43 -5.14
CA GLY A 583 27.50 -1.11 -4.18
C GLY A 583 27.34 -0.62 -2.74
N SER A 584 26.24 0.06 -2.40
CA SER A 584 25.84 0.31 -1.03
C SER A 584 25.50 -1.02 -0.30
N GLY A 585 25.31 -0.98 1.02
CA GLY A 585 25.10 -2.18 1.84
C GLY A 585 23.84 -3.00 1.51
N ASP A 586 22.97 -2.50 0.62
CA ASP A 586 21.75 -3.17 0.18
C ASP A 586 21.79 -3.43 -1.35
N HIS A 587 21.50 -4.67 -1.73
CA HIS A 587 21.57 -5.11 -3.13
C HIS A 587 20.42 -4.55 -3.98
N VAL A 588 19.25 -4.24 -3.39
CA VAL A 588 18.09 -3.70 -4.12
C VAL A 588 18.38 -2.27 -4.58
N VAL A 589 19.00 -1.46 -3.73
CA VAL A 589 19.46 -0.11 -4.11
C VAL A 589 20.46 -0.22 -5.27
N SER A 590 21.45 -1.11 -5.13
CA SER A 590 22.48 -1.29 -6.14
C SER A 590 21.92 -1.78 -7.48
N LYS A 591 20.96 -2.72 -7.48
CA LYS A 591 20.20 -3.16 -8.66
C LYS A 591 19.56 -1.98 -9.40
N ASN A 592 18.84 -1.13 -8.68
CA ASN A 592 18.17 0.03 -9.26
C ASN A 592 19.15 1.07 -9.81
N CYS A 593 20.29 1.30 -9.15
CA CYS A 593 21.35 2.15 -9.68
C CYS A 593 21.96 1.60 -10.97
N ILE A 594 22.21 0.29 -11.06
CA ILE A 594 22.73 -0.34 -12.29
C ILE A 594 21.73 -0.14 -13.45
N HIS A 595 20.44 -0.34 -13.20
CA HIS A 595 19.39 -0.11 -14.19
C HIS A 595 19.30 1.36 -14.60
N ALA A 596 19.42 2.29 -13.64
CA ALA A 596 19.42 3.72 -13.92
C ALA A 596 20.63 4.13 -14.79
N ILE A 597 21.83 3.60 -14.50
CA ILE A 597 23.02 3.81 -15.32
C ILE A 597 22.83 3.25 -16.73
N ALA A 598 22.17 2.09 -16.88
CA ALA A 598 21.85 1.53 -18.19
C ALA A 598 20.95 2.47 -19.02
N VAL A 599 19.94 3.09 -18.39
CA VAL A 599 19.10 4.12 -19.02
C VAL A 599 19.94 5.35 -19.39
N CYS A 600 20.82 5.82 -18.50
CA CYS A 600 21.74 6.92 -18.81
C CYS A 600 22.64 6.61 -20.02
N CYS A 601 23.19 5.40 -20.12
CA CYS A 601 24.01 5.00 -21.27
C CYS A 601 23.23 5.08 -22.60
N ALA A 602 21.93 4.80 -22.58
CA ALA A 602 21.07 4.86 -23.76
C ALA A 602 20.60 6.27 -24.09
N GLU A 603 20.29 7.11 -23.09
CA GLU A 603 19.71 8.45 -23.30
C GLU A 603 20.75 9.58 -23.41
N ILE A 604 21.84 9.51 -22.65
CA ILE A 604 22.85 10.58 -22.54
C ILE A 604 24.28 10.08 -22.84
N PRO A 605 24.53 9.49 -24.02
CA PRO A 605 25.82 8.86 -24.32
C PRO A 605 27.02 9.82 -24.26
N ASP A 606 26.83 11.09 -24.64
CA ASP A 606 27.89 12.11 -24.66
C ASP A 606 28.46 12.42 -23.28
N ILE A 607 27.61 12.39 -22.24
CA ILE A 607 28.05 12.61 -20.86
C ILE A 607 28.65 11.32 -20.32
N MET A 608 27.98 10.18 -20.57
CA MET A 608 28.42 8.89 -20.08
C MET A 608 29.78 8.48 -20.63
N SER A 609 30.14 8.80 -21.87
CA SER A 609 31.46 8.44 -22.44
C SER A 609 32.64 8.96 -21.63
N SER A 610 32.48 10.10 -20.94
CA SER A 610 33.51 10.67 -20.06
C SER A 610 33.56 10.05 -18.66
N TYR A 611 32.53 9.28 -18.30
CA TYR A 611 32.34 8.70 -16.97
C TYR A 611 32.37 7.16 -16.97
N MET A 612 32.61 6.54 -18.13
CA MET A 612 32.60 5.07 -18.27
C MET A 612 33.71 4.39 -17.47
N ASP A 613 34.89 4.99 -17.33
CA ASP A 613 36.01 4.38 -16.60
C ASP A 613 35.63 4.13 -15.13
N ASP A 614 35.00 5.12 -14.49
CA ASP A 614 34.51 5.02 -13.11
C ASP A 614 33.38 3.98 -12.98
N VAL A 615 32.47 3.94 -13.96
CA VAL A 615 31.36 2.98 -13.97
C VAL A 615 31.89 1.56 -14.13
N VAL A 616 32.79 1.30 -15.09
CA VAL A 616 33.37 -0.03 -15.31
C VAL A 616 34.19 -0.48 -14.10
N ASP A 617 34.96 0.43 -13.49
CA ASP A 617 35.70 0.12 -12.27
C ASP A 617 34.75 -0.27 -11.13
N LYS A 618 33.64 0.45 -10.96
CA LYS A 618 32.61 0.15 -9.97
C LYS A 618 31.94 -1.20 -10.23
N MET A 619 31.52 -1.47 -11.47
CA MET A 619 30.91 -2.75 -11.86
C MET A 619 31.87 -3.91 -11.61
N SER A 620 33.17 -3.72 -11.85
CA SER A 620 34.18 -4.76 -11.62
C SER A 620 34.35 -5.13 -10.14
N LYS A 621 34.19 -4.14 -9.24
CA LYS A 621 34.25 -4.35 -7.78
C LYS A 621 32.99 -5.04 -7.23
N MET A 622 31.85 -4.90 -7.89
CA MET A 622 30.59 -5.55 -7.48
C MET A 622 30.51 -7.03 -7.85
N VAL A 623 31.54 -7.58 -8.51
CA VAL A 623 31.57 -8.97 -9.00
C VAL A 623 31.37 -10.01 -7.89
N THR A 624 31.80 -9.70 -6.68
CA THR A 624 31.75 -10.61 -5.51
C THR A 624 30.35 -10.76 -4.91
N GLN A 625 29.38 -9.93 -5.30
CA GLN A 625 28.02 -9.96 -4.76
C GLN A 625 27.11 -10.83 -5.64
N ARG A 626 26.74 -12.03 -5.14
CA ARG A 626 25.93 -13.02 -5.86
C ARG A 626 24.63 -12.45 -6.46
N PHE A 627 23.92 -11.61 -5.70
CA PHE A 627 22.62 -11.04 -6.11
C PHE A 627 22.71 -9.94 -7.19
N LEU A 628 23.89 -9.35 -7.41
CA LEU A 628 24.07 -8.29 -8.43
C LEU A 628 24.60 -8.83 -9.76
N ALA A 629 25.08 -10.08 -9.77
CA ALA A 629 25.77 -10.67 -10.91
C ALA A 629 25.05 -10.50 -12.23
N ILE A 630 23.77 -10.86 -12.22
CA ILE A 630 22.94 -10.88 -13.40
C ILE A 630 22.73 -9.47 -13.97
N HIS A 631 22.57 -8.48 -13.10
CA HIS A 631 22.35 -7.10 -13.49
C HIS A 631 23.63 -6.44 -14.01
N VAL A 632 24.79 -6.76 -13.41
CA VAL A 632 26.09 -6.31 -13.91
C VAL A 632 26.38 -6.89 -15.29
N LEU A 633 26.14 -8.19 -15.48
CA LEU A 633 26.35 -8.83 -16.79
C LEU A 633 25.37 -8.31 -17.85
N GLN A 634 24.09 -8.14 -17.52
CA GLN A 634 23.11 -7.53 -18.43
C GLN A 634 23.52 -6.10 -18.81
N PHE A 635 24.00 -5.31 -17.84
CA PHE A 635 24.52 -3.97 -18.10
C PHE A 635 25.71 -4.00 -19.07
N LEU A 636 26.71 -4.85 -18.82
CA LEU A 636 27.88 -5.00 -19.70
C LEU A 636 27.50 -5.51 -21.09
N ALA A 637 26.43 -6.31 -21.21
CA ALA A 637 25.92 -6.79 -22.48
C ALA A 637 25.21 -5.64 -23.23
N GLY A 638 24.49 -4.78 -22.50
CA GLY A 638 24.00 -3.51 -23.00
C GLY A 638 25.11 -2.64 -23.57
N LEU A 639 26.15 -2.42 -22.77
CA LEU A 639 27.26 -1.54 -23.09
C LEU A 639 28.06 -1.99 -24.33
N SER A 640 28.29 -3.29 -24.53
CA SER A 640 29.04 -3.79 -25.70
C SER A 640 28.39 -3.40 -27.04
N ARG A 641 27.07 -3.19 -27.04
CA ARG A 641 26.27 -2.81 -28.22
C ARG A 641 26.19 -1.29 -28.44
N LEU A 642 26.85 -0.49 -27.59
CA LEU A 642 26.91 0.97 -27.66
C LEU A 642 28.34 1.44 -27.97
N PRO A 643 28.79 1.35 -29.23
CA PRO A 643 30.19 1.61 -29.60
C PRO A 643 30.68 3.03 -29.32
N ALA A 644 29.76 4.00 -29.22
CA ALA A 644 30.11 5.36 -28.84
C ALA A 644 30.67 5.47 -27.41
N LEU A 645 30.28 4.56 -26.51
CA LEU A 645 30.66 4.62 -25.10
C LEU A 645 32.01 3.96 -24.78
N HIS A 646 32.41 2.96 -25.56
CA HIS A 646 33.65 2.21 -25.32
C HIS A 646 34.77 2.49 -26.32
N ARG A 647 34.59 3.49 -27.20
CA ARG A 647 35.59 3.90 -28.20
C ARG A 647 36.95 4.28 -27.60
N ASN A 648 36.96 4.82 -26.38
CA ASN A 648 38.17 5.29 -25.70
C ASN A 648 38.76 4.27 -24.71
N PHE A 649 38.20 3.07 -24.62
CA PHE A 649 38.66 2.08 -23.66
C PHE A 649 40.08 1.62 -23.96
N THR A 650 40.87 1.48 -22.91
CA THR A 650 42.20 0.90 -22.98
C THR A 650 42.14 -0.62 -22.86
N GLN A 651 43.23 -1.32 -23.19
CA GLN A 651 43.35 -2.76 -22.95
C GLN A 651 43.12 -3.13 -21.47
N HIS A 652 43.42 -2.22 -20.54
CA HIS A 652 43.18 -2.46 -19.13
C HIS A 652 41.68 -2.51 -18.80
N ASP A 653 40.87 -1.63 -19.39
CA ASP A 653 39.42 -1.58 -19.16
C ASP A 653 38.73 -2.82 -19.72
N TYR A 654 39.13 -3.25 -20.92
CA TYR A 654 38.67 -4.53 -21.49
C TYR A 654 39.05 -5.71 -20.60
N LYS A 655 40.28 -5.74 -20.05
CA LYS A 655 40.68 -6.79 -19.09
C LYS A 655 39.79 -6.82 -17.85
N LYS A 656 39.37 -5.67 -17.31
CA LYS A 656 38.41 -5.63 -16.18
C LYS A 656 37.10 -6.29 -16.55
N ILE A 657 36.55 -5.99 -17.73
CA ILE A 657 35.29 -6.58 -18.22
C ILE A 657 35.40 -8.10 -18.37
N PHE A 658 36.48 -8.59 -18.98
CA PHE A 658 36.72 -10.03 -19.09
C PHE A 658 36.94 -10.70 -17.73
N ALA A 659 37.68 -10.04 -16.81
CA ALA A 659 37.89 -10.54 -15.45
C ALA A 659 36.56 -10.72 -14.69
N VAL A 660 35.60 -9.81 -14.86
CA VAL A 660 34.24 -9.95 -14.31
C VAL A 660 33.57 -11.21 -14.84
N CYS A 661 33.62 -11.44 -16.16
CA CYS A 661 33.05 -12.65 -16.78
C CYS A 661 33.71 -13.92 -16.22
N PHE A 662 35.05 -13.96 -16.11
CA PHE A 662 35.77 -15.12 -15.59
C PHE A 662 35.46 -15.41 -14.13
N SER A 663 35.32 -14.37 -13.29
CA SER A 663 34.95 -14.54 -11.88
C SER A 663 33.58 -15.21 -11.72
N TYR A 664 32.60 -14.87 -12.57
CA TYR A 664 31.30 -15.53 -12.57
C TYR A 664 31.33 -16.95 -13.14
N LEU A 665 32.14 -17.21 -14.17
CA LEU A 665 32.36 -18.58 -14.65
C LEU A 665 32.99 -19.45 -13.56
N GLN A 666 33.94 -18.92 -12.79
CA GLN A 666 34.57 -19.65 -11.68
C GLN A 666 33.58 -19.92 -10.52
N SER A 667 32.74 -18.94 -10.17
CA SER A 667 31.78 -19.10 -9.07
C SER A 667 30.67 -20.12 -9.39
N THR A 668 30.25 -20.20 -10.66
CA THR A 668 29.29 -21.20 -11.14
C THR A 668 29.91 -22.61 -11.21
N ARG A 669 31.18 -22.74 -11.64
CA ARG A 669 31.92 -24.02 -11.64
C ARG A 669 32.09 -24.63 -10.24
N GLY A 670 32.31 -23.81 -9.21
CA GLY A 670 32.45 -24.25 -7.82
C GLY A 670 31.12 -24.61 -7.12
N SER A 671 29.98 -24.21 -7.70
CA SER A 671 28.65 -24.46 -7.15
C SER A 671 27.99 -25.65 -7.85
N LYS A 672 28.46 -26.88 -7.63
CA LYS A 672 27.68 -28.07 -8.03
C LYS A 672 26.38 -28.13 -7.20
N PRO A 673 25.22 -28.44 -7.79
CA PRO A 673 24.00 -28.66 -7.04
C PRO A 673 24.15 -29.98 -6.30
N THR A 674 24.52 -29.96 -5.02
CA THR A 674 24.21 -31.09 -4.15
C THR A 674 22.69 -31.18 -4.08
N ALA A 675 22.13 -32.17 -4.77
CA ALA A 675 20.79 -32.64 -4.49
C ALA A 675 20.65 -32.79 -2.97
N ILE A 676 19.56 -32.24 -2.41
CA ILE A 676 19.23 -32.14 -0.98
C ILE A 676 19.82 -30.89 -0.30
N GLU A 677 19.23 -29.71 -0.59
CA GLU A 677 19.10 -28.66 0.42
C GLU A 677 17.64 -28.56 0.86
N ARG A 678 17.47 -28.42 2.18
CA ARG A 678 16.30 -28.75 2.99
C ARG A 678 15.06 -27.95 2.58
N LYS A 679 13.92 -28.63 2.41
CA LYS A 679 12.59 -28.00 2.53
C LYS A 679 12.48 -27.34 3.92
N PRO A 680 12.23 -26.02 4.04
CA PRO A 680 11.87 -25.41 5.30
C PRO A 680 10.42 -25.78 5.68
N THR A 681 10.14 -25.78 6.98
CA THR A 681 8.82 -26.07 7.58
C THR A 681 7.74 -25.03 7.22
N PRO A 682 6.44 -25.39 7.32
CA PRO A 682 5.35 -24.69 6.61
C PRO A 682 4.87 -23.35 7.21
N ASN A 683 5.61 -22.68 8.09
CA ASN A 683 5.05 -21.60 8.92
C ASN A 683 5.60 -20.18 8.61
N SER A 684 5.87 -19.88 7.35
CA SER A 684 6.30 -18.54 6.91
C SER A 684 5.53 -18.08 5.67
N GLU A 685 4.22 -17.87 5.80
CA GLU A 685 3.41 -17.17 4.80
C GLU A 685 3.78 -15.67 4.81
N GLY A 686 4.78 -15.28 4.02
CA GLY A 686 5.16 -13.87 3.93
C GLY A 686 6.24 -13.49 2.90
N SER A 687 6.92 -14.43 2.25
CA SER A 687 7.96 -14.08 1.27
C SER A 687 8.01 -15.06 0.09
N SER A 688 6.98 -15.05 -0.75
CA SER A 688 6.95 -15.84 -1.99
C SER A 688 7.79 -15.23 -3.13
N THR A 689 8.23 -13.97 -3.03
CA THR A 689 8.99 -13.28 -4.08
C THR A 689 10.50 -13.49 -4.02
N THR A 690 11.08 -13.75 -2.83
CA THR A 690 12.53 -13.92 -2.67
C THR A 690 13.06 -15.26 -3.21
N HIS A 691 12.23 -16.28 -3.32
CA HIS A 691 12.66 -17.62 -3.78
C HIS A 691 12.90 -17.72 -5.30
N VAL A 692 12.45 -16.75 -6.11
CA VAL A 692 12.56 -16.80 -7.58
C VAL A 692 13.80 -16.03 -8.08
N GLU A 693 14.27 -15.01 -7.35
CA GLU A 693 15.53 -14.32 -7.67
C GLU A 693 16.79 -15.17 -7.39
N GLU A 694 16.64 -16.29 -6.67
CA GLU A 694 17.73 -17.25 -6.37
C GLU A 694 18.14 -18.15 -7.56
N ALA A 695 17.40 -18.14 -8.68
CA ALA A 695 17.63 -18.97 -9.88
C ALA A 695 17.80 -18.07 -11.13
N LEU A 696 18.84 -18.14 -11.96
CA LEU A 696 19.52 -19.30 -12.53
C LEU A 696 21.06 -19.08 -12.63
N PRO A 697 21.88 -19.84 -11.90
CA PRO A 697 23.34 -19.91 -12.15
C PRO A 697 23.68 -20.23 -13.61
N GLU A 698 22.84 -21.04 -14.27
CA GLU A 698 22.96 -21.44 -15.68
C GLU A 698 22.83 -20.26 -16.65
N TYR A 699 21.92 -19.32 -16.37
CA TYR A 699 21.79 -18.12 -17.22
C TYR A 699 22.97 -17.17 -17.03
N VAL A 700 23.43 -16.97 -15.78
CA VAL A 700 24.63 -16.18 -15.50
C VAL A 700 25.84 -16.77 -16.24
N TYR A 701 25.96 -18.10 -16.22
CA TYR A 701 26.98 -18.84 -16.96
C TYR A 701 26.88 -18.61 -18.49
N ALA A 702 25.69 -18.78 -19.07
CA ALA A 702 25.45 -18.56 -20.49
C ALA A 702 25.76 -17.11 -20.90
N LEU A 703 25.30 -16.13 -20.12
CA LEU A 703 25.48 -14.71 -20.41
C LEU A 703 26.96 -14.30 -20.33
N ALA A 704 27.73 -14.86 -19.39
CA ALA A 704 29.17 -14.59 -19.28
C ALA A 704 29.94 -15.03 -20.54
N HIS A 705 29.66 -16.20 -21.09
CA HIS A 705 30.27 -16.66 -22.35
C HIS A 705 29.87 -15.79 -23.55
N HIS A 706 28.59 -15.43 -23.64
CA HIS A 706 28.11 -14.51 -24.68
C HIS A 706 28.78 -13.14 -24.59
N LEU A 707 28.93 -12.60 -23.37
CA LEU A 707 29.64 -11.35 -23.11
C LEU A 707 31.08 -11.37 -23.61
N ILE A 708 31.83 -12.45 -23.32
CA ILE A 708 33.19 -12.60 -23.82
C ILE A 708 33.20 -12.52 -25.35
N THR A 709 32.26 -13.21 -25.99
CA THR A 709 32.10 -13.18 -27.46
C THR A 709 31.75 -11.78 -27.97
N PHE A 710 30.77 -11.11 -27.38
CA PHE A 710 30.30 -9.80 -27.83
C PHE A 710 31.36 -8.72 -27.68
N TRP A 711 32.04 -8.69 -26.53
CA TRP A 711 33.12 -7.75 -26.28
C TRP A 711 34.32 -8.02 -27.19
N TYR A 712 34.67 -9.28 -27.41
CA TYR A 712 35.74 -9.60 -28.37
C TYR A 712 35.41 -9.14 -29.79
N MET A 713 34.15 -9.32 -30.23
CA MET A 713 33.68 -8.85 -31.52
C MET A 713 33.67 -7.33 -31.66
N SER A 714 33.57 -6.58 -30.56
CA SER A 714 33.66 -5.12 -30.55
C SER A 714 35.10 -4.59 -30.49
N LEU A 715 36.11 -5.43 -30.19
CA LEU A 715 37.51 -5.00 -30.12
C LEU A 715 38.06 -4.58 -31.48
N MET A 716 38.94 -3.57 -31.45
CA MET A 716 39.80 -3.21 -32.58
C MET A 716 40.89 -4.27 -32.79
N GLN A 717 41.37 -4.45 -34.02
CA GLN A 717 42.34 -5.49 -34.39
C GLN A 717 43.63 -5.43 -33.55
N GLN A 718 44.15 -4.22 -33.30
CA GLN A 718 45.35 -3.99 -32.48
C GLN A 718 45.23 -4.51 -31.04
N ASP A 719 44.02 -4.50 -30.47
CA ASP A 719 43.80 -4.92 -29.08
C ASP A 719 43.57 -6.42 -28.95
N ARG A 720 43.17 -7.08 -30.05
CA ARG A 720 42.92 -8.53 -30.06
C ARG A 720 44.20 -9.34 -29.85
N GLU A 721 45.33 -8.93 -30.43
CA GLU A 721 46.61 -9.64 -30.29
C GLU A 721 47.06 -9.75 -28.83
N GLY A 722 46.89 -8.67 -28.03
CA GLY A 722 47.26 -8.64 -26.62
C GLY A 722 46.22 -9.30 -25.68
N LEU A 723 44.94 -9.30 -26.06
CA LEU A 723 43.85 -9.79 -25.21
C LEU A 723 43.49 -11.27 -25.44
N LYS A 724 43.70 -11.80 -26.65
CA LYS A 724 43.35 -13.19 -26.99
C LYS A 724 44.05 -14.25 -26.10
N PRO A 725 45.36 -14.16 -25.80
CA PRO A 725 46.01 -15.11 -24.90
C PRO A 725 45.43 -15.05 -23.48
N TYR A 726 45.15 -13.84 -22.99
CA TYR A 726 44.53 -13.63 -21.68
C TYR A 726 43.14 -14.27 -21.62
N ILE A 727 42.29 -14.01 -22.62
CA ILE A 727 40.93 -14.57 -22.68
C ILE A 727 40.97 -16.10 -22.75
N THR A 728 41.85 -16.64 -23.60
CA THR A 728 42.02 -18.10 -23.75
C THR A 728 42.43 -18.73 -22.42
N SER A 729 43.37 -18.13 -21.68
CA SER A 729 43.78 -18.62 -20.36
C SER A 729 42.67 -18.57 -19.31
N GLY A 730 41.78 -17.58 -19.36
CA GLY A 730 40.65 -17.45 -18.43
C GLY A 730 39.51 -18.45 -18.67
N LEU A 731 39.43 -19.04 -19.86
CA LEU A 731 38.44 -20.07 -20.20
C LEU A 731 38.87 -21.48 -19.78
N VAL A 732 40.17 -21.72 -19.61
CA VAL A 732 40.73 -22.99 -19.10
C VAL A 732 40.43 -23.12 -17.61
N HIS A 733 39.99 -24.30 -17.18
CA HIS A 733 39.86 -24.62 -15.76
C HIS A 733 40.36 -26.03 -15.47
N THR A 734 40.77 -26.26 -14.23
CA THR A 734 41.21 -27.56 -13.74
C THR A 734 40.00 -28.30 -13.17
N ASP A 735 39.72 -29.48 -13.69
CA ASP A 735 38.67 -30.34 -13.16
C ASP A 735 39.09 -31.00 -11.83
N ASP A 736 38.15 -31.70 -11.18
CA ASP A 736 38.38 -32.44 -9.91
C ASP A 736 39.50 -33.49 -10.04
N SER A 737 39.88 -33.87 -11.27
CA SER A 737 40.96 -34.83 -11.56
C SER A 737 42.32 -34.17 -11.80
N GLY A 738 42.42 -32.85 -11.65
CA GLY A 738 43.65 -32.09 -11.87
C GLY A 738 43.97 -31.85 -13.35
N LYS A 739 43.05 -32.16 -14.27
CA LYS A 739 43.24 -32.02 -15.71
C LYS A 739 42.67 -30.68 -16.19
N GLU A 740 43.43 -29.98 -17.02
CA GLU A 740 42.96 -28.78 -17.71
C GLU A 740 41.90 -29.15 -18.75
N THR A 741 40.71 -28.57 -18.62
CA THR A 741 39.60 -28.75 -19.55
C THR A 741 38.98 -27.42 -19.94
N ILE A 742 38.38 -27.38 -21.12
CA ILE A 742 37.65 -26.24 -21.65
C ILE A 742 36.25 -26.73 -22.00
N GLU A 743 35.25 -26.04 -21.48
CA GLU A 743 33.84 -26.32 -21.73
C GLU A 743 33.48 -26.03 -23.19
N ASP A 744 32.40 -26.63 -23.70
CA ASP A 744 32.06 -26.56 -25.11
C ASP A 744 31.79 -25.14 -25.60
N GLN A 745 31.12 -24.32 -24.78
CA GLN A 745 30.91 -22.91 -25.11
C GLN A 745 32.22 -22.11 -25.10
N GLY A 746 33.18 -22.45 -24.22
CA GLY A 746 34.52 -21.86 -24.22
C GLY A 746 35.31 -22.22 -25.48
N VAL A 747 35.21 -23.47 -25.94
CA VAL A 747 35.82 -23.93 -27.19
C VAL A 747 35.24 -23.20 -28.40
N VAL A 748 33.92 -23.03 -28.46
CA VAL A 748 33.24 -22.23 -29.50
C VAL A 748 33.73 -20.78 -29.47
N THR A 749 33.89 -20.19 -28.29
CA THR A 749 34.37 -18.81 -28.13
C THR A 749 35.78 -18.65 -28.68
N ILE A 750 36.70 -19.57 -28.36
CA ILE A 750 38.08 -19.56 -28.88
C ILE A 750 38.08 -19.74 -30.41
N ASP A 751 37.24 -20.65 -30.95
CA ASP A 751 37.09 -20.85 -32.40
C ASP A 751 36.58 -19.60 -33.10
N MET A 752 35.60 -18.92 -32.50
CA MET A 752 35.07 -17.64 -32.99
C MET A 752 36.16 -16.57 -33.02
N MET A 753 36.95 -16.44 -31.95
CA MET A 753 38.07 -15.50 -31.87
C MET A 753 39.12 -15.78 -32.96
N ASP A 754 39.52 -17.05 -33.12
CA ASP A 754 40.49 -17.45 -34.15
C ASP A 754 39.98 -17.20 -35.56
N ARG A 755 38.71 -17.53 -35.85
CA ARG A 755 38.13 -17.29 -37.16
C ARG A 755 38.18 -15.81 -37.52
N VAL A 756 37.73 -14.96 -36.61
CA VAL A 756 37.63 -13.52 -36.85
C VAL A 756 39.00 -12.90 -37.11
N ASP A 757 40.02 -13.31 -36.37
CA ASP A 757 41.39 -12.83 -36.60
C ASP A 757 41.98 -13.37 -37.91
N ALA A 758 41.70 -14.64 -38.25
CA ALA A 758 42.21 -15.25 -39.47
C ALA A 758 41.57 -14.68 -40.74
N GLU A 759 40.32 -14.22 -40.65
CA GLU A 759 39.54 -13.69 -41.77
C GLU A 759 39.65 -12.16 -41.90
N CYS A 760 40.30 -11.46 -40.96
CA CYS A 760 40.42 -10.00 -40.93
C CYS A 760 41.06 -9.37 -42.18
N ASP A 761 41.82 -10.13 -42.97
CA ASP A 761 42.63 -9.64 -44.10
C ASP A 761 42.12 -10.04 -45.51
N TYR A 762 40.96 -10.71 -45.66
CA TYR A 762 40.62 -11.35 -46.96
C TYR A 762 39.17 -11.17 -47.44
N ALA A 763 39.03 -11.03 -48.76
CA ALA A 763 37.79 -10.70 -49.46
C ALA A 763 36.77 -11.85 -49.55
N VAL A 764 35.51 -11.46 -49.32
CA VAL A 764 34.19 -11.95 -49.78
C VAL A 764 34.09 -13.37 -50.34
N MET A 765 33.14 -14.13 -49.76
CA MET A 765 32.60 -15.38 -50.30
C MET A 765 32.32 -15.30 -51.81
N PRO A 766 32.88 -16.18 -52.65
CA PRO A 766 32.46 -16.27 -54.04
C PRO A 766 30.95 -16.58 -54.10
N SER A 767 30.14 -15.71 -54.69
CA SER A 767 28.69 -15.94 -54.87
C SER A 767 28.37 -16.94 -56.00
N TYR A 768 29.41 -17.38 -56.71
CA TYR A 768 29.35 -18.30 -57.84
C TYR A 768 30.52 -19.30 -57.76
N ASP A 769 30.37 -20.43 -58.46
CA ASP A 769 31.44 -21.41 -58.60
C ASP A 769 32.67 -20.73 -59.22
N PRO A 770 33.82 -20.68 -58.52
CA PRO A 770 35.02 -19.99 -59.01
C PRO A 770 35.73 -20.73 -60.15
N PHE A 771 35.27 -21.92 -60.53
CA PHE A 771 35.85 -22.71 -61.62
C PHE A 771 35.16 -22.40 -62.96
N ALA A 772 35.98 -22.09 -63.98
CA ALA A 772 35.54 -21.92 -65.35
C ALA A 772 35.63 -23.24 -66.12
N SER A 773 34.98 -23.33 -67.29
CA SER A 773 35.04 -24.52 -68.16
C SER A 773 36.46 -24.94 -68.56
N ILE A 774 37.39 -23.99 -68.60
CA ILE A 774 38.83 -24.19 -68.82
C ILE A 774 39.52 -24.97 -67.68
N ASP A 775 39.00 -24.94 -66.46
CA ASP A 775 39.62 -25.58 -65.29
C ASP A 775 39.55 -27.13 -65.34
N GLY A 776 38.75 -27.73 -66.22
CA GLY A 776 38.80 -29.18 -66.49
C GLY A 776 38.32 -30.05 -65.32
N ARG A 777 38.93 -31.22 -65.10
CA ARG A 777 38.52 -32.18 -64.06
C ARG A 777 38.86 -31.65 -62.67
N LEU A 778 37.82 -31.49 -61.84
CA LEU A 778 37.93 -31.11 -60.43
C LEU A 778 38.05 -32.36 -59.55
N VAL A 779 38.89 -32.29 -58.52
CA VAL A 779 39.02 -33.32 -57.48
C VAL A 779 38.64 -32.70 -56.15
N GLU A 780 37.67 -33.30 -55.45
CA GLU A 780 37.24 -32.87 -54.13
C GLU A 780 37.76 -33.82 -53.06
N ARG A 781 38.21 -33.27 -51.93
CA ARG A 781 38.58 -34.05 -50.74
C ARG A 781 38.13 -33.32 -49.47
N HIS A 782 37.84 -34.10 -48.44
CA HIS A 782 37.45 -33.58 -47.13
C HIS A 782 38.47 -34.00 -46.06
N VAL A 783 38.98 -33.02 -45.32
CA VAL A 783 39.98 -33.24 -44.27
C VAL A 783 39.47 -32.61 -42.98
N LEU A 784 39.51 -33.40 -41.91
CA LEU A 784 39.21 -32.95 -40.57
C LEU A 784 40.51 -32.64 -39.82
N ALA A 785 40.75 -31.37 -39.52
CA ALA A 785 41.94 -30.89 -38.81
C ALA A 785 41.53 -30.15 -37.53
N GLY A 786 41.62 -30.82 -36.37
CA GLY A 786 41.07 -30.27 -35.11
C GLY A 786 39.55 -30.09 -35.19
N LEU A 787 39.08 -28.85 -35.04
CA LEU A 787 37.67 -28.43 -35.19
C LEU A 787 37.33 -27.94 -36.60
N LEU A 788 38.29 -27.98 -37.54
CA LEU A 788 38.11 -27.50 -38.91
C LEU A 788 37.73 -28.67 -39.81
N LEU A 789 36.57 -28.57 -40.44
CA LEU A 789 36.17 -29.43 -41.54
C LEU A 789 36.48 -28.72 -42.86
N ILE A 790 37.58 -29.11 -43.49
CA ILE A 790 38.14 -28.47 -44.68
C ILE A 790 37.77 -29.30 -45.90
N ALA A 791 36.96 -28.73 -46.80
CA ALA A 791 36.71 -29.29 -48.13
C ALA A 791 37.61 -28.56 -49.14
N ILE A 792 38.34 -29.32 -49.96
CA ILE A 792 39.28 -28.79 -50.94
C ILE A 792 38.84 -29.31 -52.30
N LYS A 793 38.40 -28.41 -53.17
CA LYS A 793 38.13 -28.69 -54.59
C LYS A 793 39.30 -28.16 -55.41
N THR A 794 40.06 -29.01 -56.09
CA THR A 794 41.24 -28.60 -56.86
C THR A 794 41.08 -28.93 -58.33
N SER A 795 41.40 -27.97 -59.19
CA SER A 795 41.63 -28.17 -60.62
C SER A 795 43.07 -28.64 -60.84
N TYR A 796 43.26 -29.87 -61.34
CA TYR A 796 44.60 -30.36 -61.70
C TYR A 796 45.15 -29.69 -62.97
N ARG A 797 44.30 -29.01 -63.76
CA ARG A 797 44.74 -28.35 -65.00
C ARG A 797 45.31 -26.96 -64.75
N THR A 798 44.69 -26.17 -63.88
CA THR A 798 45.10 -24.78 -63.62
C THR A 798 45.76 -24.58 -62.26
N GLY A 799 45.70 -25.60 -61.39
CA GLY A 799 46.26 -25.58 -60.05
C GLY A 799 45.51 -24.69 -59.05
N LYS A 800 44.35 -24.16 -59.45
CA LYS A 800 43.44 -23.44 -58.55
C LYS A 800 42.73 -24.42 -57.62
N SER A 801 42.67 -24.10 -56.34
CA SER A 801 41.95 -24.85 -55.32
C SER A 801 40.96 -23.95 -54.58
N LEU A 802 39.70 -24.36 -54.51
CA LEU A 802 38.69 -23.77 -53.63
C LEU A 802 38.72 -24.51 -52.30
N VAL A 803 39.08 -23.80 -51.25
CA VAL A 803 39.13 -24.28 -49.87
C VAL A 803 37.89 -23.76 -49.14
N THR A 804 37.02 -24.67 -48.72
CA THR A 804 35.86 -24.38 -47.87
C THR A 804 36.15 -24.88 -46.46
N VAL A 805 36.23 -23.98 -45.50
CA VAL A 805 36.48 -24.27 -44.09
C VAL A 805 35.19 -24.14 -43.32
N ARG A 806 34.71 -25.25 -42.75
CA ARG A 806 33.53 -25.28 -41.88
C ARG A 806 34.00 -25.39 -40.43
N ARG A 807 33.53 -24.46 -39.60
CA ARG A 807 33.79 -24.35 -38.17
C ARG A 807 32.47 -24.33 -37.39
N PRO A 808 32.54 -24.54 -36.07
CA PRO A 808 31.45 -24.19 -35.16
C PRO A 808 30.98 -22.75 -35.33
N SER A 809 31.92 -21.79 -35.35
CA SER A 809 31.63 -20.35 -35.47
C SER A 809 31.15 -19.91 -36.86
N GLY A 810 31.37 -20.70 -37.90
CA GLY A 810 30.77 -20.52 -39.22
C GLY A 810 31.58 -21.15 -40.36
N THR A 811 31.22 -20.80 -41.59
CA THR A 811 31.87 -21.34 -42.78
C THR A 811 32.56 -20.22 -43.53
N SER A 812 33.76 -20.46 -44.05
CA SER A 812 34.50 -19.57 -44.96
C SER A 812 34.97 -20.30 -46.21
N GLN A 813 35.03 -19.58 -47.33
CA GLN A 813 35.51 -20.10 -48.60
C GLN A 813 36.63 -19.22 -49.14
N ARG A 814 37.65 -19.83 -49.72
CA ARG A 814 38.80 -19.14 -50.31
C ARG A 814 39.31 -19.87 -51.52
N VAL A 815 39.57 -19.14 -52.59
CA VAL A 815 40.30 -19.66 -53.75
C VAL A 815 41.79 -19.42 -53.55
N ILE A 816 42.59 -20.46 -53.70
CA ILE A 816 44.06 -20.40 -53.64
C ILE A 816 44.68 -20.96 -54.92
N GLY A 817 45.82 -20.40 -55.32
CA GLY A 817 46.69 -20.95 -56.35
C GLY A 817 47.84 -21.74 -55.72
N LYS A 818 49.07 -21.27 -55.94
CA LYS A 818 50.29 -21.81 -55.28
C LYS A 818 50.50 -21.25 -53.87
N ASP A 819 49.71 -20.25 -53.48
CA ASP A 819 49.85 -19.53 -52.22
C ASP A 819 49.37 -20.32 -51.00
N ARG A 820 49.75 -19.83 -49.82
CA ARG A 820 49.32 -20.40 -48.54
C ARG A 820 47.98 -19.78 -48.09
N ALA A 821 46.96 -20.62 -47.89
CA ALA A 821 45.72 -20.26 -47.21
C ALA A 821 45.97 -20.25 -45.69
N ASN A 822 46.06 -19.07 -45.10
CA ASN A 822 46.01 -18.92 -43.65
C ASN A 822 44.55 -19.02 -43.22
N VAL A 823 44.14 -20.18 -42.73
CA VAL A 823 42.78 -20.36 -42.20
C VAL A 823 42.77 -20.16 -40.69
N THR A 824 43.87 -20.37 -39.97
CA THR A 824 43.97 -20.11 -38.53
C THR A 824 45.16 -19.21 -38.21
N VAL A 825 45.06 -18.43 -37.13
CA VAL A 825 46.16 -17.60 -36.63
C VAL A 825 47.07 -18.40 -35.70
N ASP A 826 46.54 -19.46 -35.06
CA ASP A 826 47.29 -20.31 -34.14
C ASP A 826 48.07 -21.43 -34.87
N SER A 827 48.82 -21.07 -35.92
CA SER A 827 49.58 -22.01 -36.75
C SER A 827 51.08 -21.74 -36.76
N ASP A 828 51.88 -22.81 -36.78
CA ASP A 828 53.34 -22.74 -36.94
C ASP A 828 53.76 -23.00 -38.38
N LYS A 829 55.04 -22.77 -38.72
CA LYS A 829 55.59 -23.06 -40.07
C LYS A 829 55.41 -24.53 -40.51
N ALA A 830 55.33 -25.46 -39.56
CA ALA A 830 55.20 -26.90 -39.81
C ALA A 830 53.75 -27.42 -39.83
N SER A 831 52.75 -26.60 -39.48
CA SER A 831 51.36 -27.01 -39.33
C SER A 831 50.55 -26.64 -40.58
N TYR A 832 50.64 -27.47 -41.61
CA TYR A 832 49.90 -27.29 -42.87
C TYR A 832 49.41 -28.61 -43.47
N ILE A 833 48.37 -28.54 -44.30
CA ILE A 833 47.93 -29.62 -45.18
C ILE A 833 48.11 -29.18 -46.65
N PRO A 834 48.65 -30.03 -47.53
CA PRO A 834 48.70 -29.73 -48.96
C PRO A 834 47.30 -29.79 -49.57
N ALA A 835 47.02 -28.97 -50.59
CA ALA A 835 45.74 -29.02 -51.30
C ALA A 835 45.50 -30.40 -51.95
N THR A 836 46.54 -31.08 -52.45
CA THR A 836 46.44 -32.38 -53.14
C THR A 836 47.14 -33.52 -52.37
N ARG A 837 46.72 -34.79 -52.59
CA ARG A 837 47.24 -35.99 -51.89
C ARG A 837 48.67 -36.36 -52.34
N HIS A 838 48.89 -36.31 -53.65
CA HIS A 838 50.15 -36.66 -54.30
C HIS A 838 50.30 -35.77 -55.52
N ASP A 839 51.51 -35.26 -55.72
CA ASP A 839 51.89 -34.80 -57.04
C ASP A 839 52.91 -35.78 -57.64
N PRO A 840 52.51 -36.59 -58.65
CA PRO A 840 53.43 -37.41 -59.42
C PRO A 840 54.51 -36.60 -60.19
N GLN A 841 54.31 -35.29 -60.38
CA GLN A 841 55.12 -34.35 -61.16
C GLN A 841 55.79 -33.23 -60.32
N GLY A 842 55.56 -33.17 -59.00
CA GLY A 842 56.22 -32.23 -58.09
C GLY A 842 55.75 -30.76 -58.09
N CYS A 843 54.63 -30.42 -58.72
CA CYS A 843 53.95 -29.14 -58.57
C CYS A 843 53.35 -28.95 -57.16
N VAL A 844 53.50 -27.73 -56.63
CA VAL A 844 52.90 -27.34 -55.35
C VAL A 844 51.54 -26.70 -55.61
N TYR A 845 50.48 -27.41 -55.25
CA TYR A 845 49.12 -26.88 -55.14
C TYR A 845 48.95 -26.39 -53.70
N GLY A 846 48.56 -25.12 -53.53
CA GLY A 846 48.75 -24.32 -52.31
C GLY A 846 48.58 -25.00 -50.94
N LEU A 847 49.22 -24.44 -49.92
CA LEU A 847 49.24 -24.99 -48.57
C LEU A 847 48.14 -24.38 -47.71
N ILE A 848 47.47 -25.17 -46.87
CA ILE A 848 46.44 -24.67 -45.94
C ILE A 848 46.99 -24.77 -44.53
N SER A 849 47.09 -23.66 -43.80
CA SER A 849 47.54 -23.67 -42.41
C SER A 849 46.54 -24.40 -41.53
N ILE A 850 47.00 -25.13 -40.52
CA ILE A 850 46.12 -25.76 -39.54
C ILE A 850 46.58 -25.40 -38.13
N PRO A 851 45.68 -25.44 -37.13
CA PRO A 851 46.03 -25.14 -35.75
C PRO A 851 47.19 -26.02 -35.29
N LYS A 852 48.18 -25.41 -34.62
CA LYS A 852 49.32 -26.11 -34.06
C LYS A 852 48.87 -27.11 -33.00
N ARG A 853 49.64 -28.17 -32.75
CA ARG A 853 49.23 -29.25 -31.84
C ARG A 853 49.01 -28.83 -30.39
N SER A 854 49.63 -27.74 -29.96
CA SER A 854 49.45 -27.16 -28.62
C SER A 854 48.25 -26.21 -28.53
N SER A 855 47.55 -25.96 -29.64
CA SER A 855 46.34 -25.13 -29.67
C SER A 855 45.16 -25.84 -29.02
N SER A 856 44.33 -25.12 -28.27
CA SER A 856 43.01 -25.61 -27.81
C SER A 856 42.06 -26.00 -28.95
N LEU A 857 42.31 -25.51 -30.17
CA LEU A 857 41.54 -25.84 -31.38
C LEU A 857 42.05 -27.12 -32.07
N ALA A 858 43.23 -27.61 -31.70
CA ALA A 858 43.84 -28.81 -32.25
C ALA A 858 43.59 -30.03 -31.34
N TYR A 859 42.85 -31.02 -31.86
CA TYR A 859 42.53 -32.23 -31.09
C TYR A 859 43.45 -33.42 -31.39
N ALA A 860 43.99 -33.56 -32.62
CA ALA A 860 44.93 -34.62 -33.02
C ALA A 860 45.42 -34.42 -34.48
N LYS A 861 46.17 -35.41 -35.01
CA LYS A 861 46.60 -35.49 -36.42
C LYS A 861 45.40 -35.31 -37.38
N PRO A 862 45.56 -34.61 -38.53
CA PRO A 862 44.50 -34.48 -39.53
C PRO A 862 44.00 -35.85 -40.02
N VAL A 863 42.69 -35.99 -40.15
CA VAL A 863 42.00 -37.20 -40.61
C VAL A 863 41.36 -36.91 -41.96
N GLU A 864 41.68 -37.68 -42.98
CA GLU A 864 41.00 -37.58 -44.27
C GLU A 864 39.69 -38.38 -44.22
N LEU A 865 38.59 -37.76 -44.62
CA LEU A 865 37.28 -38.38 -44.59
C LEU A 865 37.02 -39.13 -45.91
N PRO A 866 36.35 -40.30 -45.87
CA PRO A 866 36.00 -41.03 -47.08
C PRO A 866 34.97 -40.27 -47.91
N GLU A 867 35.10 -40.34 -49.24
CA GLU A 867 34.18 -39.75 -50.21
C GLU A 867 32.91 -40.63 -50.35
N ASN A 868 32.09 -40.69 -49.29
CA ASN A 868 30.86 -41.47 -49.25
C ASN A 868 29.60 -40.62 -48.95
N ASP A 869 28.42 -41.18 -49.23
CA ASP A 869 27.14 -40.48 -49.01
C ASP A 869 26.86 -40.12 -47.54
N ALA A 870 27.49 -40.80 -46.58
CA ALA A 870 27.33 -40.47 -45.17
C ALA A 870 28.07 -39.17 -44.80
N VAL A 871 29.30 -38.98 -45.30
CA VAL A 871 30.08 -37.75 -45.13
C VAL A 871 29.42 -36.60 -45.87
N ARG A 872 28.98 -36.81 -47.12
CA ARG A 872 28.26 -35.79 -47.90
C ARG A 872 27.01 -35.27 -47.18
N ARG A 873 26.15 -36.17 -46.67
CA ARG A 873 24.97 -35.78 -45.87
C ARG A 873 25.32 -35.05 -44.58
N ALA A 874 26.40 -35.46 -43.91
CA ALA A 874 26.85 -34.77 -42.69
C ALA A 874 27.37 -33.35 -42.98
N VAL A 875 28.09 -33.16 -44.09
CA VAL A 875 28.51 -31.85 -44.57
C VAL A 875 27.30 -30.98 -44.91
N GLU A 876 26.33 -31.51 -45.66
CA GLU A 876 25.07 -30.81 -45.98
C GLU A 876 24.28 -30.42 -44.72
N PHE A 877 24.27 -31.27 -43.70
CA PHE A 877 23.61 -30.98 -42.42
C PHE A 877 24.30 -29.84 -41.65
N ILE A 878 25.63 -29.81 -41.65
CA ILE A 878 26.41 -28.68 -41.10
C ILE A 878 26.09 -27.39 -41.86
N ASP A 879 26.01 -27.45 -43.19
CA ASP A 879 25.71 -26.27 -44.02
C ASP A 879 24.28 -25.74 -43.83
N ARG A 880 23.32 -26.61 -43.48
CA ARG A 880 21.95 -26.20 -43.11
C ARG A 880 21.83 -25.64 -41.70
N THR A 881 22.79 -25.95 -40.81
CA THR A 881 22.80 -25.43 -39.45
C THR A 881 23.40 -24.03 -39.45
N SER A 882 22.61 -23.01 -39.09
CA SER A 882 23.07 -21.60 -39.09
C SER A 882 24.35 -21.43 -38.28
N ALA A 883 25.25 -20.56 -38.78
CA ALA A 883 26.43 -20.11 -38.07
C ALA A 883 26.15 -18.90 -37.16
N LEU A 884 24.96 -18.31 -37.27
CA LEU A 884 24.48 -17.25 -36.40
C LEU A 884 23.61 -17.86 -35.30
N ASP A 885 23.72 -17.32 -34.10
CA ASP A 885 22.78 -17.62 -33.04
C ASP A 885 21.52 -16.79 -33.25
N SER A 886 20.38 -17.46 -33.41
CA SER A 886 19.21 -16.90 -34.08
C SER A 886 18.02 -16.89 -33.14
N HIS A 887 17.50 -15.69 -32.87
CA HIS A 887 16.40 -15.45 -31.94
C HIS A 887 15.17 -14.90 -32.67
N LYS A 888 14.02 -14.99 -32.01
CA LYS A 888 12.75 -14.49 -32.52
C LYS A 888 11.92 -13.84 -31.42
N ALA A 889 11.19 -12.79 -31.78
CA ALA A 889 10.22 -12.15 -30.90
C ALA A 889 9.01 -11.65 -31.69
N GLY A 890 7.82 -11.82 -31.12
CA GLY A 890 6.60 -11.28 -31.70
C GLY A 890 6.47 -9.78 -31.47
N VAL A 891 5.82 -9.08 -32.39
CA VAL A 891 5.50 -7.65 -32.24
C VAL A 891 4.02 -7.42 -32.49
N LEU A 892 3.35 -6.88 -31.48
CA LEU A 892 1.91 -6.61 -31.44
C LEU A 892 1.66 -5.11 -31.31
N TYR A 893 0.59 -4.64 -31.93
CA TYR A 893 0.10 -3.27 -31.79
C TYR A 893 -1.32 -3.29 -31.23
N ILE A 894 -1.53 -2.63 -30.08
CA ILE A 894 -2.86 -2.46 -29.48
C ILE A 894 -3.27 -1.01 -29.66
N GLY A 895 -4.25 -0.78 -30.53
CA GLY A 895 -4.81 0.53 -30.80
C GLY A 895 -5.80 1.00 -29.73
N GLU A 896 -6.29 2.23 -29.90
CA GLU A 896 -7.27 2.81 -28.98
C GLU A 896 -8.58 1.98 -28.97
N ARG A 897 -9.13 1.72 -27.78
CA ARG A 897 -10.39 0.98 -27.57
C ARG A 897 -10.38 -0.46 -28.12
N GLN A 898 -9.22 -1.01 -28.46
CA GLN A 898 -9.10 -2.41 -28.84
C GLN A 898 -8.99 -3.27 -27.57
N VAL A 899 -9.96 -4.16 -27.39
CA VAL A 899 -10.12 -4.97 -26.16
C VAL A 899 -10.26 -6.47 -26.45
N THR A 900 -10.22 -6.86 -27.72
CA THR A 900 -10.44 -8.24 -28.18
C THR A 900 -9.29 -8.67 -29.08
N GLU A 901 -8.84 -9.92 -28.93
CA GLU A 901 -7.78 -10.55 -29.72
C GLU A 901 -7.98 -10.34 -31.23
N ASP A 902 -9.19 -10.62 -31.72
CA ASP A 902 -9.56 -10.52 -33.12
C ASP A 902 -9.30 -9.13 -33.73
N ARG A 903 -9.79 -8.07 -33.08
CA ARG A 903 -9.58 -6.68 -33.52
C ARG A 903 -8.11 -6.29 -33.57
N ILE A 904 -7.31 -6.82 -32.64
CA ILE A 904 -5.88 -6.51 -32.55
C ILE A 904 -5.13 -7.21 -33.70
N PHE A 905 -5.46 -8.47 -34.01
CA PHE A 905 -4.86 -9.18 -35.13
C PHE A 905 -5.33 -8.71 -36.51
N HIS A 906 -6.45 -7.99 -36.60
CA HIS A 906 -6.88 -7.36 -37.86
C HIS A 906 -6.14 -6.05 -38.19
N ASN A 907 -5.30 -5.53 -37.30
CA ASN A 907 -4.53 -4.32 -37.57
C ASN A 907 -3.60 -4.51 -38.77
N ILE A 908 -3.80 -3.71 -39.83
CA ILE A 908 -2.94 -3.65 -41.02
C ILE A 908 -1.83 -2.58 -40.92
N SER A 909 -1.94 -1.69 -39.93
CA SER A 909 -0.98 -0.61 -39.68
C SER A 909 -1.17 -0.08 -38.26
N GLY A 910 -0.10 0.42 -37.64
CA GLY A 910 -0.16 1.09 -36.34
C GLY A 910 -0.10 2.62 -36.43
N SER A 911 0.17 3.26 -35.30
CA SER A 911 0.44 4.72 -35.23
C SER A 911 1.73 5.09 -36.00
N PRO A 912 1.95 6.38 -36.33
CA PRO A 912 3.22 6.86 -36.87
C PRO A 912 4.41 6.46 -35.99
N ASP A 913 4.29 6.69 -34.69
CA ASP A 913 5.28 6.32 -33.66
C ASP A 913 5.62 4.82 -33.68
N TYR A 914 4.62 3.95 -33.87
CA TYR A 914 4.83 2.50 -34.00
C TYR A 914 5.64 2.16 -35.26
N ARG A 915 5.34 2.80 -36.39
CA ARG A 915 6.09 2.58 -37.64
C ARG A 915 7.52 3.08 -37.54
N GLU A 916 7.75 4.21 -36.88
CA GLU A 916 9.09 4.71 -36.61
C GLU A 916 9.87 3.76 -35.70
N PHE A 917 9.24 3.25 -34.63
CA PHE A 917 9.82 2.21 -33.79
C PHE A 917 10.21 0.95 -34.58
N LEU A 918 9.34 0.46 -35.48
CA LEU A 918 9.65 -0.70 -36.33
C LEU A 918 10.87 -0.43 -37.23
N ASN A 919 10.94 0.76 -37.85
CA ASN A 919 12.07 1.16 -38.70
C ASN A 919 13.41 1.16 -37.96
N ASP A 920 13.42 1.54 -36.68
CA ASP A 920 14.63 1.57 -35.86
C ASP A 920 14.97 0.19 -35.23
N LEU A 921 14.08 -0.81 -35.36
CA LEU A 921 14.22 -2.12 -34.75
C LEU A 921 15.20 -3.04 -35.50
N GLY A 922 15.33 -2.89 -36.81
CA GLY A 922 16.20 -3.71 -37.67
C GLY A 922 16.21 -3.25 -39.12
N THR A 923 16.70 -4.09 -40.03
CA THR A 923 16.61 -3.91 -41.48
C THR A 923 15.39 -4.62 -42.03
N LEU A 924 14.72 -4.01 -43.01
CA LEU A 924 13.58 -4.63 -43.69
C LEU A 924 14.11 -5.63 -44.74
N GLU A 925 13.83 -6.91 -44.54
CA GLU A 925 14.32 -8.00 -45.40
C GLU A 925 13.15 -8.74 -46.07
N GLN A 926 13.36 -9.16 -47.32
CA GLN A 926 12.37 -9.93 -48.08
C GLN A 926 12.34 -11.39 -47.61
N LEU A 927 11.14 -11.94 -47.42
CA LEU A 927 10.94 -13.33 -46.97
C LEU A 927 11.08 -14.34 -48.11
N LYS A 928 10.52 -14.01 -49.28
CA LYS A 928 10.58 -14.87 -50.46
C LYS A 928 12.02 -15.08 -50.92
N GLY A 929 12.48 -16.34 -50.92
CA GLY A 929 13.86 -16.67 -51.26
C GLY A 929 14.90 -16.22 -50.22
N ALA A 930 14.49 -15.91 -48.99
CA ALA A 930 15.37 -15.46 -47.92
C ALA A 930 16.53 -16.45 -47.64
N THR A 931 17.76 -15.92 -47.65
CA THR A 931 18.99 -16.66 -47.34
C THR A 931 19.28 -16.76 -45.84
N PHE A 932 18.69 -15.88 -45.03
CA PHE A 932 18.76 -15.91 -43.57
C PHE A 932 17.77 -16.91 -42.96
N ASN A 933 17.90 -17.19 -41.67
CA ASN A 933 16.93 -18.05 -40.96
C ASN A 933 15.67 -17.26 -40.65
N THR A 934 14.55 -17.56 -41.32
CA THR A 934 13.28 -16.83 -41.13
C THR A 934 12.52 -17.19 -39.86
N GLN A 935 13.07 -18.07 -39.02
CA GLN A 935 12.50 -18.43 -37.71
C GLN A 935 11.05 -18.96 -37.75
N GLY A 936 10.67 -19.54 -38.89
CA GLY A 936 9.36 -20.14 -39.11
C GLY A 936 8.48 -19.39 -40.11
N LEU A 937 8.84 -18.16 -40.49
CA LEU A 937 8.09 -17.43 -41.53
C LEU A 937 8.31 -18.06 -42.91
N ASP A 938 7.23 -18.08 -43.69
CA ASP A 938 7.19 -18.62 -45.05
C ASP A 938 8.20 -17.97 -45.99
N LYS A 939 8.86 -18.78 -46.82
CA LYS A 939 9.87 -18.38 -47.82
C LYS A 939 9.40 -18.58 -49.26
N ALA A 940 8.26 -19.22 -49.49
CA ALA A 940 7.84 -19.68 -50.81
C ALA A 940 6.70 -18.83 -51.38
N ASP A 941 5.62 -18.71 -50.62
CA ASP A 941 4.30 -18.31 -51.13
C ASP A 941 3.76 -17.01 -50.51
N ASP A 942 4.63 -16.25 -49.82
CA ASP A 942 4.31 -14.98 -49.14
C ASP A 942 3.15 -15.11 -48.13
N MET A 943 2.91 -16.32 -47.59
CA MET A 943 1.79 -16.61 -46.68
C MET A 943 1.84 -15.82 -45.37
N ASP A 944 3.05 -15.46 -44.92
CA ASP A 944 3.30 -14.68 -43.71
C ASP A 944 3.63 -13.21 -44.00
N GLY A 945 3.44 -12.77 -45.25
CA GLY A 945 3.81 -11.45 -45.73
C GLY A 945 5.03 -11.49 -46.62
N THR A 946 5.34 -10.36 -47.24
CA THR A 946 6.44 -10.25 -48.22
C THR A 946 7.78 -9.89 -47.55
N HIS A 947 7.74 -9.21 -46.41
CA HIS A 947 8.91 -8.69 -45.71
C HIS A 947 8.72 -8.78 -44.20
N THR A 948 9.84 -8.78 -43.48
CA THR A 948 9.87 -8.55 -42.04
C THR A 948 11.10 -7.75 -41.64
N TYR A 949 11.15 -7.26 -40.40
CA TYR A 949 12.36 -6.66 -39.85
C TYR A 949 13.25 -7.74 -39.24
N VAL A 950 14.55 -7.65 -39.54
CA VAL A 950 15.59 -8.52 -39.01
C VAL A 950 16.70 -7.64 -38.47
N TRP A 951 17.18 -7.94 -37.27
CA TRP A 951 18.41 -7.33 -36.76
C TRP A 951 19.52 -8.37 -36.76
N HIS A 952 20.68 -8.02 -37.30
CA HIS A 952 21.82 -8.94 -37.35
C HIS A 952 23.12 -8.27 -36.88
N THR A 953 23.98 -9.09 -36.30
CA THR A 953 25.38 -8.79 -35.98
C THR A 953 26.26 -9.86 -36.62
N ARG A 954 27.57 -9.83 -36.39
CA ARG A 954 28.48 -10.87 -36.89
C ARG A 954 28.25 -12.26 -36.28
N VAL A 955 27.52 -12.33 -35.17
CA VAL A 955 27.35 -13.56 -34.38
C VAL A 955 25.89 -13.91 -34.12
N MET A 956 25.02 -12.93 -33.96
CA MET A 956 23.61 -13.13 -33.65
C MET A 956 22.70 -12.52 -34.70
N GLU A 957 21.51 -13.06 -34.83
CA GLU A 957 20.40 -12.48 -35.55
C GLU A 957 19.11 -12.55 -34.72
N MET A 958 18.20 -11.60 -34.94
CA MET A 958 16.90 -11.52 -34.30
C MET A 958 15.85 -11.19 -35.36
N VAL A 959 14.91 -12.13 -35.56
CA VAL A 959 13.81 -11.99 -36.51
C VAL A 959 12.54 -11.59 -35.76
N PHE A 960 11.84 -10.57 -36.26
CA PHE A 960 10.62 -10.10 -35.63
C PHE A 960 9.38 -10.68 -36.32
N HIS A 961 8.47 -11.27 -35.55
CA HIS A 961 7.17 -11.73 -36.06
C HIS A 961 6.14 -10.61 -35.90
N ILE A 962 6.01 -9.77 -36.93
CA ILE A 962 5.24 -8.52 -36.85
C ILE A 962 3.82 -8.74 -37.37
N THR A 963 2.86 -8.77 -36.45
CA THR A 963 1.44 -9.08 -36.75
C THR A 963 0.78 -8.12 -37.75
N THR A 964 1.23 -6.86 -37.78
CA THR A 964 0.70 -5.83 -38.70
C THR A 964 1.26 -5.95 -40.13
N MET A 965 2.33 -6.72 -40.33
CA MET A 965 2.93 -7.01 -41.65
C MET A 965 2.50 -8.37 -42.20
N MET A 966 1.86 -9.21 -41.37
CA MET A 966 1.25 -10.47 -41.79
C MET A 966 -0.11 -10.22 -42.48
N PRO A 967 -0.40 -10.87 -43.62
CA PRO A 967 -1.66 -10.72 -44.35
C PRO A 967 -2.88 -11.04 -43.48
N ASN A 968 -3.97 -10.30 -43.69
CA ASN A 968 -5.25 -10.62 -43.09
C ASN A 968 -5.99 -11.67 -43.93
N HIS A 969 -6.78 -12.51 -43.27
CA HIS A 969 -7.70 -13.44 -43.92
C HIS A 969 -9.15 -13.00 -43.70
N ASP A 970 -10.04 -13.26 -44.68
CA ASP A 970 -11.46 -12.85 -44.59
C ASP A 970 -12.21 -13.58 -43.45
N ASP A 971 -11.81 -14.81 -43.15
CA ASP A 971 -12.29 -15.57 -41.98
C ASP A 971 -11.52 -15.13 -40.72
N PRO A 972 -12.18 -14.48 -39.73
CA PRO A 972 -11.54 -14.00 -38.51
C PRO A 972 -10.82 -15.08 -37.71
N ARG A 973 -11.35 -16.32 -37.73
CA ARG A 973 -10.73 -17.46 -37.02
C ARG A 973 -9.43 -17.87 -37.69
N GLN A 974 -9.43 -17.93 -39.02
CA GLN A 974 -8.23 -18.25 -39.79
C GLN A 974 -7.20 -17.12 -39.71
N ASN A 975 -7.63 -15.86 -39.76
CA ASN A 975 -6.75 -14.70 -39.57
C ASN A 975 -6.00 -14.80 -38.23
N THR A 976 -6.75 -15.00 -37.14
CA THR A 976 -6.17 -15.17 -35.80
C THR A 976 -5.24 -16.38 -35.74
N ALA A 977 -5.65 -17.54 -36.26
CA ALA A 977 -4.83 -18.75 -36.24
C ALA A 977 -3.51 -18.61 -37.00
N MET A 978 -3.52 -17.98 -38.18
CA MET A 978 -2.35 -17.78 -39.03
C MET A 978 -1.32 -16.85 -38.41
N LYS A 979 -1.73 -15.82 -37.68
CA LYS A 979 -0.81 -14.95 -36.94
C LYS A 979 -0.34 -15.63 -35.65
N LYS A 980 -1.26 -16.27 -34.92
CA LYS A 980 -0.99 -16.90 -33.63
C LYS A 980 -0.06 -18.11 -33.70
N ARG A 981 -0.02 -18.82 -34.83
CA ARG A 981 0.95 -19.92 -35.06
C ARG A 981 2.41 -19.47 -34.94
N HIS A 982 2.68 -18.17 -35.10
CA HIS A 982 3.99 -17.58 -34.93
C HIS A 982 4.14 -16.98 -33.53
N ILE A 983 3.41 -15.89 -33.24
CA ILE A 983 3.56 -15.13 -32.00
C ILE A 983 3.17 -15.90 -30.72
N GLY A 984 2.27 -16.89 -30.81
CA GLY A 984 1.90 -17.76 -29.69
C GLY A 984 2.97 -18.80 -29.36
N ASN A 985 3.88 -19.03 -30.30
CA ASN A 985 5.07 -19.89 -30.18
C ASN A 985 6.35 -19.08 -29.92
N ASP A 986 6.24 -17.76 -29.75
CA ASP A 986 7.35 -16.92 -29.34
C ASP A 986 7.38 -16.80 -27.81
N HIS A 987 8.56 -16.97 -27.23
CA HIS A 987 8.77 -16.82 -25.79
C HIS A 987 8.63 -15.38 -25.32
N VAL A 988 8.98 -14.43 -26.19
CA VAL A 988 9.00 -12.99 -25.91
C VAL A 988 8.15 -12.27 -26.95
N ASN A 989 7.23 -11.44 -26.47
CA ASN A 989 6.33 -10.64 -27.30
C ASN A 989 6.43 -9.16 -26.93
N ILE A 990 6.79 -8.31 -27.89
CA ILE A 990 6.82 -6.85 -27.76
C ILE A 990 5.42 -6.31 -28.05
N VAL A 991 4.86 -5.52 -27.14
CA VAL A 991 3.51 -4.97 -27.24
C VAL A 991 3.59 -3.45 -27.25
N PHE A 992 3.25 -2.84 -28.39
CA PHE A 992 3.09 -1.40 -28.50
C PHE A 992 1.66 -1.02 -28.09
N ASN A 993 1.51 -0.45 -26.91
CA ASN A 993 0.24 -0.22 -26.23
C ASN A 993 -0.23 1.24 -26.38
N ASN A 994 -1.09 1.49 -27.35
CA ASN A 994 -1.81 2.76 -27.54
C ASN A 994 -3.24 2.72 -26.96
N SER A 995 -3.61 1.68 -26.20
CA SER A 995 -4.95 1.58 -25.62
C SER A 995 -5.21 2.61 -24.50
N GLY A 996 -4.14 3.10 -23.87
CA GLY A 996 -4.21 3.98 -22.69
C GLY A 996 -4.54 3.24 -21.39
N THR A 997 -4.47 1.91 -21.39
CA THR A 997 -4.75 1.07 -20.22
C THR A 997 -3.51 0.33 -19.74
N HIS A 998 -3.42 0.15 -18.43
CA HIS A 998 -2.33 -0.61 -17.82
C HIS A 998 -2.55 -2.10 -18.08
N LEU A 999 -1.56 -2.76 -18.68
CA LEU A 999 -1.63 -4.16 -19.09
C LEU A 999 -0.57 -4.95 -18.33
N ASP A 1000 -1.02 -5.78 -17.38
CA ASP A 1000 -0.17 -6.74 -16.69
C ASP A 1000 -0.12 -8.09 -17.43
N PHE A 1001 0.62 -9.07 -16.90
CA PHE A 1001 0.78 -10.36 -17.55
C PHE A 1001 -0.57 -11.06 -17.70
N GLY A 1002 -1.41 -11.02 -16.67
CA GLY A 1002 -2.72 -11.68 -16.67
C GLY A 1002 -3.64 -11.11 -17.74
N ALA A 1003 -3.69 -9.78 -17.86
CA ALA A 1003 -4.45 -9.09 -18.89
C ALA A 1003 -3.94 -9.42 -20.29
N LEU A 1004 -2.62 -9.38 -20.52
CA LEU A 1004 -2.02 -9.69 -21.82
C LEU A 1004 -2.19 -11.17 -22.19
N TYR A 1005 -2.01 -12.08 -21.24
CA TYR A 1005 -2.21 -13.51 -21.46
C TYR A 1005 -3.68 -13.85 -21.73
N SER A 1006 -4.62 -13.12 -21.11
CA SER A 1006 -6.05 -13.25 -21.42
C SER A 1006 -6.39 -12.74 -22.82
N LEU A 1007 -5.69 -11.71 -23.32
CA LEU A 1007 -5.86 -11.20 -24.69
C LEU A 1007 -5.19 -12.08 -25.73
N PHE A 1008 -4.00 -12.62 -25.42
CA PHE A 1008 -3.16 -13.40 -26.33
C PHE A 1008 -2.63 -14.65 -25.59
N PRO A 1009 -3.46 -15.69 -25.41
CA PRO A 1009 -2.99 -16.89 -24.74
C PRO A 1009 -1.98 -17.61 -25.64
N GLY A 1010 -0.73 -17.65 -25.21
CA GLY A 1010 0.37 -18.36 -25.87
C GLY A 1010 0.96 -19.41 -24.95
N GLN A 1011 1.05 -20.67 -25.39
CA GLN A 1011 1.57 -21.76 -24.56
C GLN A 1011 3.05 -21.55 -24.19
N PHE A 1012 3.81 -20.92 -25.09
CA PHE A 1012 5.25 -20.75 -24.96
C PHE A 1012 5.67 -19.35 -24.47
N THR A 1013 4.72 -18.41 -24.40
CA THR A 1013 5.02 -17.02 -24.03
C THR A 1013 5.33 -16.90 -22.54
N HIS A 1014 6.56 -16.47 -22.24
CA HIS A 1014 7.04 -16.21 -20.88
C HIS A 1014 6.99 -14.74 -20.53
N VAL A 1015 7.25 -13.86 -21.50
CA VAL A 1015 7.48 -12.44 -21.25
C VAL A 1015 6.80 -11.56 -22.30
N TYR A 1016 6.20 -10.47 -21.82
CA TYR A 1016 5.76 -9.35 -22.65
C TYR A 1016 6.61 -8.11 -22.37
N ILE A 1017 7.06 -7.43 -23.42
CA ILE A 1017 7.73 -6.12 -23.32
C ILE A 1017 6.74 -5.06 -23.77
N VAL A 1018 6.14 -4.35 -22.81
CA VAL A 1018 5.10 -3.36 -23.05
C VAL A 1018 5.72 -1.98 -23.24
N ILE A 1019 5.41 -1.35 -24.37
CA ILE A 1019 5.77 0.04 -24.69
C ILE A 1019 4.50 0.88 -24.60
N THR A 1020 4.49 1.90 -23.75
CA THR A 1020 3.35 2.80 -23.57
C THR A 1020 3.79 4.25 -23.81
N PRO A 1021 3.13 5.02 -24.69
CA PRO A 1021 3.44 6.44 -24.86
C PRO A 1021 3.32 7.22 -23.54
N SER A 1022 4.25 8.14 -23.28
CA SER A 1022 4.29 8.98 -22.07
C SER A 1022 3.00 9.78 -21.84
N ALA A 1023 2.39 10.26 -22.92
CA ALA A 1023 1.11 10.93 -22.92
C ALA A 1023 0.15 10.18 -23.83
N ARG A 1024 -1.11 10.08 -23.40
CA ARG A 1024 -2.15 9.41 -24.19
C ARG A 1024 -2.31 10.14 -25.53
N THR A 1025 -2.32 9.35 -26.60
CA THR A 1025 -2.58 9.79 -27.96
C THR A 1025 -3.67 8.93 -28.58
N SER A 1026 -4.68 9.57 -29.15
CA SER A 1026 -5.56 8.89 -30.10
C SER A 1026 -4.81 8.64 -31.42
N PHE A 1027 -5.35 7.74 -32.23
CA PHE A 1027 -4.80 7.46 -33.56
C PHE A 1027 -4.77 8.71 -34.46
N VAL A 1028 -5.78 9.58 -34.36
CA VAL A 1028 -5.83 10.84 -35.12
C VAL A 1028 -4.78 11.82 -34.61
N GLU A 1029 -4.68 12.01 -33.30
CA GLU A 1029 -3.70 12.93 -32.70
C GLU A 1029 -2.25 12.49 -32.98
N SER A 1030 -1.97 11.19 -32.99
CA SER A 1030 -0.64 10.69 -33.37
C SER A 1030 -0.23 11.11 -34.78
N ARG A 1031 -1.18 11.42 -35.66
CA ARG A 1031 -0.96 11.87 -37.05
C ARG A 1031 -0.94 13.38 -37.23
N THR A 1032 -1.41 14.14 -36.25
CA THR A 1032 -1.46 15.61 -36.32
C THR A 1032 -0.48 16.28 -35.38
N GLU A 1033 -0.37 15.78 -34.15
CA GLU A 1033 0.46 16.36 -33.08
C GLU A 1033 1.87 15.76 -33.08
N ASN A 1034 1.99 14.43 -33.10
CA ASN A 1034 3.30 13.76 -32.94
C ASN A 1034 4.16 13.77 -34.20
N VAL A 1035 3.56 13.87 -35.40
CA VAL A 1035 4.29 13.77 -36.68
C VAL A 1035 5.37 14.86 -36.85
N ASN A 1036 5.17 16.02 -36.22
CA ASN A 1036 6.11 17.14 -36.32
C ASN A 1036 7.09 17.21 -35.14
N VAL A 1037 7.01 16.30 -34.17
CA VAL A 1037 7.88 16.29 -32.99
C VAL A 1037 9.09 15.40 -33.28
N ASP A 1038 10.28 15.89 -32.96
CA ASP A 1038 11.51 15.08 -33.03
C ASP A 1038 11.35 13.85 -32.12
N LYS A 1039 11.65 12.65 -32.61
CA LYS A 1039 11.60 11.41 -31.82
C LYS A 1039 12.43 11.47 -30.53
N ARG A 1040 13.44 12.34 -30.45
CA ARG A 1040 14.23 12.61 -29.22
C ARG A 1040 13.42 13.31 -28.12
N ASP A 1041 12.33 13.97 -28.48
CA ASP A 1041 11.41 14.66 -27.57
C ASP A 1041 10.11 13.86 -27.33
N CYS A 1042 9.94 12.72 -28.00
CA CYS A 1042 8.87 11.76 -27.78
C CYS A 1042 9.33 10.69 -26.78
N PHE A 1043 8.63 10.52 -25.65
CA PHE A 1043 9.00 9.57 -24.61
C PHE A 1043 7.98 8.43 -24.46
N TYR A 1044 8.48 7.25 -24.10
CA TYR A 1044 7.71 6.01 -23.93
C TYR A 1044 8.14 5.30 -22.65
N GLY A 1045 7.18 4.83 -21.87
CA GLY A 1045 7.41 3.89 -20.77
C GLY A 1045 7.60 2.49 -21.32
N VAL A 1046 8.70 1.83 -20.93
CA VAL A 1046 9.02 0.45 -21.30
C VAL A 1046 9.00 -0.40 -20.04
N GLN A 1047 8.18 -1.46 -20.04
CA GLN A 1047 8.09 -2.40 -18.92
C GLN A 1047 8.10 -3.85 -19.40
N VAL A 1048 8.88 -4.68 -18.72
CA VAL A 1048 8.97 -6.12 -18.92
C VAL A 1048 8.06 -6.79 -17.91
N VAL A 1049 7.06 -7.47 -18.44
CA VAL A 1049 6.00 -8.12 -17.66
C VAL A 1049 6.10 -9.62 -17.90
N ALA A 1050 6.52 -10.35 -16.87
CA ALA A 1050 6.80 -11.78 -16.95
C ALA A 1050 5.68 -12.64 -16.36
N ARG A 1051 5.63 -13.91 -16.79
CA ARG A 1051 4.74 -14.94 -16.24
C ARG A 1051 5.02 -15.14 -14.74
N PRO A 1052 4.02 -15.39 -13.88
CA PRO A 1052 4.22 -15.46 -12.42
C PRO A 1052 5.25 -16.48 -11.92
N ASP A 1053 5.48 -17.58 -12.65
CA ASP A 1053 6.48 -18.61 -12.35
C ASP A 1053 7.85 -18.35 -13.00
N TYR A 1054 8.00 -17.27 -13.78
CA TYR A 1054 9.23 -16.89 -14.48
C TYR A 1054 9.96 -15.77 -13.73
N PRO A 1055 11.31 -15.81 -13.61
CA PRO A 1055 12.06 -14.79 -12.89
C PRO A 1055 12.05 -13.43 -13.62
N ASN A 1056 11.49 -12.39 -12.99
CA ASN A 1056 11.52 -11.03 -13.53
C ASN A 1056 12.78 -10.26 -13.08
N ILE A 1057 13.90 -10.62 -13.68
CA ILE A 1057 15.24 -10.07 -13.44
C ILE A 1057 15.62 -8.95 -14.43
N SER A 1058 14.67 -8.53 -15.25
CA SER A 1058 14.93 -7.59 -16.34
C SER A 1058 15.28 -6.18 -15.83
N PRO A 1059 16.16 -5.43 -16.51
CA PRO A 1059 16.42 -4.02 -16.19
C PRO A 1059 15.17 -3.12 -16.28
N ALA A 1060 14.16 -3.56 -17.04
CA ALA A 1060 12.87 -2.90 -17.18
C ALA A 1060 11.73 -3.68 -16.49
N ALA A 1061 12.01 -4.49 -15.46
CA ALA A 1061 10.95 -5.11 -14.64
C ALA A 1061 9.99 -4.05 -14.07
N GLU A 1062 10.54 -2.88 -13.76
CA GLU A 1062 9.80 -1.65 -13.50
C GLU A 1062 9.85 -0.74 -14.74
N GLU A 1063 8.80 0.05 -14.95
CA GLU A 1063 8.71 0.99 -16.07
C GLU A 1063 9.92 1.93 -16.13
N LYS A 1064 10.58 1.99 -17.29
CA LYS A 1064 11.69 2.92 -17.59
C LYS A 1064 11.27 3.85 -18.73
N MET A 1065 11.58 5.13 -18.59
CA MET A 1065 11.28 6.13 -19.61
C MET A 1065 12.39 6.22 -20.64
N MET A 1066 12.05 6.01 -21.90
CA MET A 1066 12.97 6.04 -23.04
C MET A 1066 12.49 7.05 -24.09
N SER A 1067 13.40 7.79 -24.70
CA SER A 1067 13.10 8.61 -25.88
C SER A 1067 12.88 7.73 -27.11
N GLY A 1068 12.12 8.20 -28.09
CA GLY A 1068 11.88 7.49 -29.35
C GLY A 1068 13.16 7.16 -30.10
N ALA A 1069 14.21 7.99 -29.94
CA ALA A 1069 15.53 7.74 -30.52
C ALA A 1069 16.26 6.51 -29.94
N SER A 1070 16.10 6.25 -28.64
CA SER A 1070 16.79 5.16 -27.95
C SER A 1070 15.88 3.94 -27.69
N LEU A 1071 14.57 4.09 -27.91
CA LEU A 1071 13.53 3.08 -27.64
C LEU A 1071 13.82 1.73 -28.32
N ALA A 1072 14.00 1.71 -29.65
CA ALA A 1072 14.15 0.47 -30.40
C ALA A 1072 15.41 -0.30 -30.01
N GLY A 1073 16.53 0.40 -29.81
CA GLY A 1073 17.78 -0.19 -29.36
C GLY A 1073 17.67 -0.81 -27.96
N PHE A 1074 17.00 -0.11 -27.04
CA PHE A 1074 16.77 -0.58 -25.68
C PHE A 1074 15.82 -1.80 -25.64
N VAL A 1075 14.67 -1.72 -26.30
CA VAL A 1075 13.68 -2.82 -26.37
C VAL A 1075 14.27 -4.06 -27.03
N ARG A 1076 15.04 -3.91 -28.12
CA ARG A 1076 15.74 -5.03 -28.77
C ARG A 1076 16.72 -5.70 -27.83
N ASN A 1077 17.45 -4.94 -27.00
CA ASN A 1077 18.37 -5.50 -26.02
C ASN A 1077 17.64 -6.32 -24.96
N LEU A 1078 16.54 -5.78 -24.42
CA LEU A 1078 15.68 -6.49 -23.48
C LEU A 1078 15.15 -7.79 -24.11
N ALA A 1079 14.59 -7.71 -25.32
CA ALA A 1079 14.02 -8.86 -26.02
C ALA A 1079 15.05 -9.97 -26.25
N LEU A 1080 16.27 -9.61 -26.65
CA LEU A 1080 17.36 -10.56 -26.85
C LEU A 1080 17.77 -11.25 -25.54
N ASN A 1081 17.92 -10.50 -24.45
CA ASN A 1081 18.25 -11.08 -23.15
C ASN A 1081 17.12 -12.01 -22.66
N GLU A 1082 15.86 -11.59 -22.78
CA GLU A 1082 14.71 -12.41 -22.39
C GLU A 1082 14.55 -13.66 -23.26
N CYS A 1083 14.94 -13.61 -24.55
CA CYS A 1083 14.99 -14.80 -25.39
C CYS A 1083 16.02 -15.81 -24.87
N ILE A 1084 17.22 -15.35 -24.52
CA ILE A 1084 18.28 -16.21 -23.97
C ILE A 1084 17.85 -16.81 -22.63
N ILE A 1085 17.27 -15.99 -21.73
CA ILE A 1085 16.75 -16.47 -20.43
C ILE A 1085 15.65 -17.50 -20.65
N SER A 1086 14.70 -17.24 -21.57
CA SER A 1086 13.60 -18.15 -21.87
C SER A 1086 14.05 -19.50 -22.41
N LEU A 1087 15.06 -19.50 -23.29
CA LEU A 1087 15.66 -20.74 -23.79
C LEU A 1087 16.30 -21.53 -22.63
N MET A 1088 17.04 -20.85 -21.76
CA MET A 1088 17.66 -21.50 -20.60
C MET A 1088 16.66 -22.01 -19.58
N TRP A 1089 15.61 -21.23 -19.33
CA TRP A 1089 14.51 -21.64 -18.47
C TRP A 1089 13.81 -22.90 -18.97
N THR A 1090 13.67 -23.03 -20.29
CA THR A 1090 13.05 -24.20 -20.92
C THR A 1090 13.95 -25.43 -20.82
N SER A 1091 15.28 -25.27 -21.01
CA SER A 1091 16.24 -26.39 -21.02
C SER A 1091 16.84 -26.74 -19.66
N ARG A 1092 16.50 -26.03 -18.58
CA ARG A 1092 17.11 -26.17 -17.23
C ARG A 1092 17.13 -27.60 -16.66
N ASN A 1093 16.18 -28.44 -17.07
CA ASN A 1093 16.11 -29.83 -16.60
C ASN A 1093 16.97 -30.78 -17.45
N GLU A 1094 17.36 -30.38 -18.66
CA GLU A 1094 18.07 -31.21 -19.63
C GLU A 1094 19.57 -30.91 -19.67
N SER A 1095 19.93 -29.63 -19.60
CA SER A 1095 21.32 -29.18 -19.66
C SER A 1095 21.49 -27.83 -18.97
N THR A 1096 22.61 -27.70 -18.25
CA THR A 1096 23.04 -26.43 -17.65
C THR A 1096 23.67 -25.47 -18.68
N GLU A 1097 23.89 -25.93 -19.92
CA GLU A 1097 24.61 -25.19 -20.94
C GLU A 1097 23.68 -24.68 -22.04
N TYR A 1098 23.95 -23.47 -22.53
CA TYR A 1098 23.12 -22.79 -23.52
C TYR A 1098 23.02 -23.52 -24.88
N PRO A 1099 21.80 -23.79 -25.40
CA PRO A 1099 21.60 -24.51 -26.65
C PRO A 1099 21.78 -23.59 -27.88
N SER A 1100 23.03 -23.26 -28.24
CA SER A 1100 23.35 -22.44 -29.42
C SER A 1100 23.51 -23.24 -30.71
N SER A 1101 23.31 -22.57 -31.84
CA SER A 1101 23.62 -23.11 -33.18
C SER A 1101 25.10 -23.46 -33.32
N TRP A 1102 26.00 -22.66 -32.73
CA TRP A 1102 27.44 -22.88 -32.74
C TRP A 1102 27.82 -24.21 -32.06
N ARG A 1103 27.20 -24.52 -30.92
CA ARG A 1103 27.43 -25.78 -30.22
C ARG A 1103 26.85 -26.97 -30.96
N SER A 1104 25.69 -26.81 -31.59
CA SER A 1104 25.15 -27.85 -32.49
C SER A 1104 26.16 -28.18 -33.59
N ARG A 1105 26.76 -27.19 -34.25
CA ARG A 1105 27.82 -27.38 -35.25
C ARG A 1105 29.07 -28.03 -34.67
N LEU A 1106 29.51 -27.63 -33.46
CA LEU A 1106 30.62 -28.27 -32.75
C LEU A 1106 30.37 -29.76 -32.52
N HIS A 1107 29.20 -30.12 -31.99
CA HIS A 1107 28.83 -31.52 -31.74
C HIS A 1107 28.75 -32.33 -33.04
N GLN A 1108 28.26 -31.74 -34.14
CA GLN A 1108 28.25 -32.39 -35.46
C GLN A 1108 29.68 -32.71 -35.94
N ILE A 1109 30.61 -31.75 -35.81
CA ILE A 1109 32.02 -31.91 -36.16
C ILE A 1109 32.71 -32.97 -35.28
N ARG A 1110 32.44 -32.96 -33.96
CA ARG A 1110 32.97 -33.97 -33.02
C ARG A 1110 32.43 -35.37 -33.31
N ARG A 1111 31.13 -35.53 -33.61
CA ARG A 1111 30.54 -36.82 -34.01
C ARG A 1111 31.17 -37.37 -35.28
N LEU A 1112 31.45 -36.51 -36.26
CA LEU A 1112 32.22 -36.91 -37.45
C LEU A 1112 33.63 -37.40 -37.08
N ARG A 1113 34.29 -36.70 -36.16
CA ARG A 1113 35.61 -37.10 -35.65
C ARG A 1113 35.58 -38.43 -34.92
N GLU A 1114 34.63 -38.65 -34.03
CA GLU A 1114 34.52 -39.90 -33.28
C GLU A 1114 34.30 -41.09 -34.23
N ARG A 1115 33.48 -40.89 -35.27
CA ARG A 1115 33.17 -41.93 -36.25
C ARG A 1115 34.36 -42.33 -37.13
N TYR A 1116 35.22 -41.39 -37.53
CA TYR A 1116 36.30 -41.63 -38.50
C TYR A 1116 37.71 -41.47 -37.94
N GLY A 1117 37.88 -40.89 -36.76
CA GLY A 1117 39.16 -40.63 -36.11
C GLY A 1117 39.76 -41.83 -35.38
N GLY A 1118 38.94 -42.85 -35.09
CA GLY A 1118 39.36 -44.15 -34.55
C GLY A 1118 39.81 -45.17 -35.60
N GLN A 1119 39.72 -44.85 -36.90
CA GLN A 1119 40.23 -45.71 -37.96
C GLN A 1119 41.75 -45.57 -38.05
N LYS A 1120 42.46 -46.40 -37.28
CA LYS A 1120 43.83 -46.79 -37.55
C LYS A 1120 43.94 -48.29 -37.53
#